data_AF-A0A177H5G0-F1
#
_entry.id   AF-A0A177H5G0-F1
#
_cell.length_a   1.000
_cell.length_b   1.000
_cell.length_c   1.000
_cell.angle_alpha   90.00
_cell.angle_beta   90.00
_cell.angle_gamma   90.00
#
_symmetry.space_group_name_H-M   'P 1'
#
loop_
_entity.id
_entity.type
_entity.pdbx_description
1 polymer ?
#
loop_
_entity_poly.entity_id
_entity_poly.type
_entity_poly.pdbx_seq_one_letter_code
_entity_poly.pdbx_strand_id
1 'polypeptide(L)'
;MNTPVLFSTPETKAGVRKPGMMVLPQGVERHPVPGGGSRAVPIFAGDQITLQDVEGLQPIEMVFFGPDKRSDAAMLGAKGGRSPEGLIAALTGHPSGEKVIAALEKTGFSIADADASLVFEGGSRAGETASFQAVSDGLLIICAAGGAMDAHQQWAPSDVVLFITRINKRPLKDMSLVHDPLADPLVSLHIQPGEAKPYEVKAGEYIQVLDVQGRECSDFQAFSRRALDAGLERDIDPTTTRSLMGALYPKPGLLAKYFSVDQEPLVEIIQDTVGRHDTFGLACTARYYEDLGYPGHVNCSDNINLEMQAYDVRPRGGWPAINFFFNTILDETNAISMDEPYSRPGDYVLMRALTDLVCVSTGCPCDVDPANGWQPSDIQVWTYRENEDFKRSIGWRKTPGADVEETKKTGFHDCFARHTRNFVEYAGYWLAQDMMHHGSIAEYWAAREKAVIMDLSPLRKYEVTGPDAEALMQLSITRDVKKIPVGGIVYTAMCYEHGGMIDDGTLFRLGDTNFRWIGGNDQSGLWLRKQAEERGLNAWVRSSTDHHCNVAVQGPLSREILKDVIWTPPAQPTVEELQWFRFSIGRIGGFHGPSVVLSRTGYSGELGYEVFCHPKDAEQVFDAIWAAGAPHGLTPFGLAALDMVRIEAGLIFAGSEFDDQTDPMEAGIGFTVPLKSKTDEFIGRAALERRKAHPQKKLVGLELEGGVVPTPGDCIHIGKPQVGVVTSAMRSPVLGKVIALARVDLAHAEIGTELEVGRLDGDQLRLPAKIVAFPHFDPKKERVKGNYESVRGG
;
A
#
# COMPACT_ATOMS: atom_id res chain seq x y z
N MET A 1 -18.81 -26.36 18.67
CA MET A 1 -19.16 -25.47 17.54
C MET A 1 -18.12 -24.36 17.57
N ASN A 2 -17.19 -24.36 16.61
CA ASN A 2 -16.20 -23.29 16.50
C ASN A 2 -16.95 -22.03 16.08
N THR A 3 -17.16 -21.11 17.01
CA THR A 3 -17.55 -19.75 16.64
C THR A 3 -16.40 -19.20 15.81
N PRO A 4 -16.62 -18.83 14.53
CA PRO A 4 -15.55 -18.24 13.73
C PRO A 4 -15.03 -17.03 14.48
N VAL A 5 -13.71 -16.95 14.66
CA VAL A 5 -13.07 -15.75 15.20
C VAL A 5 -13.39 -14.63 14.22
N LEU A 6 -14.24 -13.68 14.63
CA LEU A 6 -14.73 -12.62 13.76
C LEU A 6 -13.60 -11.61 13.53
N PHE A 7 -13.11 -11.53 12.30
CA PHE A 7 -12.15 -10.52 11.85
C PHE A 7 -12.86 -9.19 11.65
N SER A 8 -12.34 -8.13 12.29
CA SER A 8 -12.63 -6.70 12.06
C SER A 8 -13.96 -6.44 11.35
N THR A 9 -15.08 -6.85 11.93
CA THR A 9 -16.37 -6.57 11.32
C THR A 9 -16.64 -5.09 11.53
N PRO A 10 -17.04 -4.34 10.48
CA PRO A 10 -17.64 -3.02 10.67
C PRO A 10 -18.67 -3.14 11.79
N GLU A 11 -18.47 -2.42 12.89
CA GLU A 11 -19.44 -2.45 13.98
C GLU A 11 -20.75 -1.94 13.38
N THR A 12 -21.74 -2.82 13.33
CA THR A 12 -23.07 -2.43 12.87
C THR A 12 -23.88 -2.07 14.10
N LYS A 13 -23.94 -0.78 14.44
CA LYS A 13 -24.75 -0.27 15.54
C LYS A 13 -25.94 0.48 14.97
N ALA A 14 -27.16 0.04 15.30
CA ALA A 14 -28.41 0.61 14.79
C ALA A 14 -28.48 0.70 13.24
N GLY A 15 -27.88 -0.27 12.53
CA GLY A 15 -27.86 -0.31 11.06
C GLY A 15 -26.75 0.54 10.41
N VAL A 16 -26.02 1.35 11.19
CA VAL A 16 -24.84 2.09 10.71
C VAL A 16 -23.62 1.18 10.83
N ARG A 17 -22.95 0.91 9.71
CA ARG A 17 -21.64 0.25 9.68
C ARG A 17 -20.56 1.29 9.94
N LYS A 18 -19.90 1.22 11.09
CA LYS A 18 -18.74 2.07 11.38
C LYS A 18 -17.47 1.53 10.72
N PRO A 19 -16.49 2.38 10.38
CA PRO A 19 -15.16 1.93 9.98
C PRO A 19 -14.64 0.89 10.99
N GLY A 20 -14.01 -0.16 10.46
CA GLY A 20 -13.61 -1.35 11.21
C GLY A 20 -12.51 -1.06 12.22
N MET A 21 -12.85 -0.48 13.37
CA MET A 21 -12.12 -0.73 14.61
C MET A 21 -12.17 -2.25 14.82
N MET A 22 -11.02 -2.89 14.92
CA MET A 22 -10.98 -4.31 15.26
C MET A 22 -11.41 -4.46 16.72
N VAL A 23 -12.71 -4.65 16.95
CA VAL A 23 -13.23 -4.94 18.28
C VAL A 23 -13.06 -6.44 18.51
N LEU A 24 -11.93 -6.81 19.12
CA LEU A 24 -11.76 -8.15 19.64
C LEU A 24 -12.75 -8.37 20.80
N PRO A 25 -13.35 -9.56 20.95
CA PRO A 25 -14.16 -9.86 22.13
C PRO A 25 -13.36 -9.61 23.42
N GLN A 26 -14.04 -9.24 24.50
CA GLN A 26 -13.36 -8.97 25.77
C GLN A 26 -12.48 -10.15 26.21
N GLY A 27 -11.19 -9.86 26.46
CA GLY A 27 -10.19 -10.86 26.84
C GLY A 27 -9.57 -11.61 25.66
N VAL A 28 -9.84 -11.21 24.41
CA VAL A 28 -9.17 -11.76 23.22
C VAL A 28 -8.04 -10.85 22.78
N GLU A 29 -6.84 -11.42 22.67
CA GLU A 29 -5.66 -10.79 22.09
C GLU A 29 -5.43 -11.33 20.68
N ARG A 30 -4.83 -10.50 19.82
CA ARG A 30 -4.45 -10.86 18.45
C ARG A 30 -2.98 -10.53 18.22
N HIS A 31 -2.27 -11.50 17.68
CA HIS A 31 -0.84 -11.44 17.42
C HIS A 31 -0.57 -11.89 15.99
N PRO A 32 -0.42 -10.97 15.02
CA PRO A 32 0.10 -11.32 13.71
C PRO A 32 1.53 -11.87 13.83
N VAL A 33 1.85 -12.86 13.01
CA VAL A 33 3.16 -13.48 12.84
C VAL A 33 3.52 -13.41 11.35
N PRO A 34 4.57 -12.66 10.98
CA PRO A 34 4.92 -12.47 9.58
C PRO A 34 5.40 -13.77 8.94
N GLY A 35 5.16 -13.95 7.64
CA GLY A 35 5.65 -15.09 6.87
C GLY A 35 7.18 -15.23 6.96
N GLY A 36 7.66 -16.42 7.31
CA GLY A 36 9.08 -16.69 7.57
C GLY A 36 9.60 -16.15 8.91
N GLY A 37 8.74 -15.51 9.71
CA GLY A 37 9.08 -14.96 11.01
C GLY A 37 8.46 -15.72 12.19
N SER A 38 8.81 -15.24 13.38
CA SER A 38 8.37 -15.81 14.66
C SER A 38 7.84 -14.76 15.63
N ARG A 39 7.06 -15.20 16.62
CA ARG A 39 6.57 -14.37 17.74
C ARG A 39 6.49 -15.17 19.04
N ALA A 40 6.91 -14.55 20.14
CA ALA A 40 6.82 -15.10 21.49
C ALA A 40 5.71 -14.39 22.28
N VAL A 41 4.86 -15.16 22.98
CA VAL A 41 3.74 -14.63 23.76
C VAL A 41 3.60 -15.41 25.07
N PRO A 42 3.47 -14.74 26.24
CA PRO A 42 3.18 -15.42 27.50
C PRO A 42 1.76 -15.99 27.50
N ILE A 43 1.62 -17.22 28.00
CA ILE A 43 0.37 -17.97 28.09
C ILE A 43 0.13 -18.38 29.54
N PHE A 44 -1.12 -18.35 29.97
CA PHE A 44 -1.54 -18.79 31.29
C PHE A 44 -2.41 -20.04 31.19
N ALA A 45 -2.37 -20.88 32.22
CA ALA A 45 -3.20 -22.07 32.30
C ALA A 45 -4.69 -21.70 32.17
N GLY A 46 -5.37 -22.36 31.23
CA GLY A 46 -6.77 -22.10 30.90
C GLY A 46 -6.99 -21.18 29.70
N ASP A 47 -5.95 -20.49 29.20
CA ASP A 47 -6.05 -19.70 27.98
C ASP A 47 -6.37 -20.57 26.75
N GLN A 48 -7.19 -20.07 25.84
CA GLN A 48 -7.46 -20.69 24.55
C GLN A 48 -6.59 -20.06 23.48
N ILE A 49 -5.86 -20.89 22.72
CA ILE A 49 -4.94 -20.49 21.67
C ILE A 49 -5.58 -20.87 20.34
N THR A 50 -5.76 -19.93 19.42
CA THR A 50 -6.28 -20.20 18.07
C THR A 50 -5.32 -19.66 17.03
N LEU A 51 -4.81 -20.54 16.17
CA LEU A 51 -3.96 -20.19 15.04
C LEU A 51 -4.79 -20.18 13.77
N GLN A 52 -4.57 -19.17 12.92
CA GLN A 52 -5.17 -19.08 11.59
C GLN A 52 -4.09 -18.99 10.53
N ASP A 53 -4.17 -19.85 9.52
CA ASP A 53 -3.45 -19.68 8.27
C ASP A 53 -4.26 -18.78 7.32
N VAL A 54 -3.71 -17.62 6.96
CA VAL A 54 -4.42 -16.60 6.17
C VAL A 54 -4.55 -17.00 4.70
N GLU A 55 -3.51 -17.58 4.11
CA GLU A 55 -3.45 -17.84 2.66
C GLU A 55 -3.53 -19.33 2.30
N GLY A 56 -3.37 -20.22 3.28
CA GLY A 56 -3.39 -21.66 3.11
C GLY A 56 -2.01 -22.22 2.73
N LEU A 57 -1.79 -23.49 3.10
CA LEU A 57 -0.52 -24.21 2.91
C LEU A 57 0.69 -23.56 3.58
N GLN A 58 0.49 -22.72 4.61
CA GLN A 58 1.57 -22.18 5.42
C GLN A 58 1.86 -23.14 6.59
N PRO A 59 3.03 -23.79 6.63
CA PRO A 59 3.43 -24.57 7.79
C PRO A 59 3.59 -23.65 9.00
N ILE A 60 2.97 -24.02 10.12
CA ILE A 60 3.04 -23.26 11.37
C ILE A 60 3.69 -24.15 12.43
N GLU A 61 4.86 -23.74 12.91
CA GLU A 61 5.50 -24.40 14.05
C GLU A 61 5.14 -23.70 15.35
N MET A 62 4.84 -24.51 16.36
CA MET A 62 4.52 -24.07 17.70
C MET A 62 5.45 -24.75 18.70
N VAL A 63 6.10 -23.95 19.55
CA VAL A 63 6.96 -24.41 20.63
C VAL A 63 6.48 -23.79 21.94
N PHE A 64 6.34 -24.60 22.97
CA PHE A 64 5.93 -24.15 24.30
C PHE A 64 6.99 -24.49 25.34
N PHE A 65 7.25 -23.55 26.24
CA PHE A 65 8.12 -23.74 27.40
C PHE A 65 7.34 -23.52 28.70
N GLY A 66 7.33 -24.53 29.56
CA GLY A 66 6.69 -24.47 30.87
C GLY A 66 7.56 -23.78 31.93
N PRO A 67 7.03 -23.59 33.16
CA PRO A 67 7.73 -22.89 34.24
C PRO A 67 8.96 -23.66 34.76
N ASP A 68 8.99 -24.98 34.51
CA ASP A 68 10.11 -25.87 34.83
C ASP A 68 11.25 -25.81 33.79
N LYS A 69 11.15 -24.88 32.84
CA LYS A 69 12.08 -24.68 31.71
C LYS A 69 12.11 -25.83 30.71
N ARG A 70 11.20 -26.80 30.79
CA ARG A 70 11.07 -27.86 29.78
C ARG A 70 10.20 -27.39 28.63
N SER A 71 10.53 -27.86 27.44
CA SER A 71 9.65 -27.74 26.28
C SER A 71 8.79 -28.98 26.15
N ASP A 72 7.48 -28.80 26.07
CA ASP A 72 6.50 -29.90 25.96
C ASP A 72 5.22 -29.40 25.28
N ALA A 73 4.95 -29.87 24.06
CA ALA A 73 3.76 -29.50 23.30
C ALA A 73 2.45 -30.03 23.93
N ALA A 74 2.53 -31.10 24.75
CA ALA A 74 1.37 -31.64 25.44
C ALA A 74 0.80 -30.66 26.48
N MET A 75 1.59 -29.70 26.96
CA MET A 75 1.13 -28.62 27.83
C MET A 75 0.15 -27.65 27.14
N LEU A 76 0.00 -27.74 25.82
CA LEU A 76 -1.00 -27.04 25.02
C LEU A 76 -2.10 -27.98 24.47
N GLY A 77 -2.05 -29.27 24.82
CA GLY A 77 -2.88 -30.29 24.19
C GLY A 77 -2.50 -30.55 22.72
N ALA A 78 -1.31 -30.14 22.29
CA ALA A 78 -0.79 -30.37 20.95
C ALA A 78 0.07 -31.64 20.87
N LYS A 79 0.27 -32.16 19.65
CA LYS A 79 1.14 -33.31 19.40
C LYS A 79 2.56 -32.82 19.13
N GLY A 80 3.48 -33.13 20.03
CA GLY A 80 4.92 -32.87 19.89
C GLY A 80 5.68 -34.00 19.18
N GLY A 81 6.99 -34.01 19.37
CA GLY A 81 7.96 -34.99 18.89
C GLY A 81 8.75 -34.54 17.66
N ARG A 82 8.80 -33.24 17.36
CA ARG A 82 9.50 -32.68 16.20
C ARG A 82 10.58 -31.71 16.64
N SER A 83 11.64 -31.60 15.83
CA SER A 83 12.64 -30.55 15.98
C SER A 83 12.09 -29.21 15.44
N PRO A 84 12.37 -28.06 16.09
CA PRO A 84 11.89 -26.74 15.67
C PRO A 84 12.70 -26.14 14.51
N GLU A 85 12.86 -26.87 13.41
CA GLU A 85 13.73 -26.47 12.29
C GLU A 85 13.30 -25.13 11.66
N GLY A 86 11.99 -24.96 11.42
CA GLY A 86 11.43 -23.74 10.85
C GLY A 86 11.60 -22.53 11.78
N LEU A 87 11.37 -22.71 13.08
CA LEU A 87 11.61 -21.68 14.08
C LEU A 87 13.09 -21.31 14.16
N ILE A 88 14.01 -22.29 14.20
CA ILE A 88 15.46 -22.01 14.19
C ILE A 88 15.85 -21.16 12.96
N ALA A 89 15.32 -21.49 11.79
CA ALA A 89 15.54 -20.70 10.59
C ALA A 89 14.97 -19.28 10.74
N ALA A 90 13.73 -19.13 11.20
CA ALA A 90 13.05 -17.84 11.37
C ALA A 90 13.75 -16.91 12.38
N LEU A 91 14.35 -17.46 13.44
CA LEU A 91 15.09 -16.68 14.45
C LEU A 91 16.26 -15.88 13.85
N THR A 92 16.85 -16.36 12.75
CA THR A 92 17.96 -15.70 12.07
C THR A 92 17.59 -15.13 10.70
N GLY A 93 16.50 -15.63 10.12
CA GLY A 93 16.05 -15.29 8.77
C GLY A 93 15.09 -14.10 8.68
N HIS A 94 14.52 -13.65 9.80
CA HIS A 94 13.54 -12.57 9.82
C HIS A 94 13.75 -11.62 11.03
N PRO A 95 13.56 -10.28 10.89
CA PRO A 95 13.76 -9.33 11.99
C PRO A 95 12.95 -9.61 13.25
N SER A 96 11.77 -10.24 13.12
CA SER A 96 10.95 -10.62 14.28
C SER A 96 11.60 -11.68 15.19
N GLY A 97 12.62 -12.39 14.68
CA GLY A 97 13.42 -13.34 15.44
C GLY A 97 14.18 -12.70 16.61
N GLU A 98 14.66 -11.46 16.47
CA GLU A 98 15.45 -10.76 17.49
C GLU A 98 14.68 -10.61 18.82
N LYS A 99 13.39 -10.25 18.74
CA LYS A 99 12.51 -10.16 19.92
C LYS A 99 12.30 -11.52 20.57
N VAL A 100 12.22 -12.59 19.79
CA VAL A 100 12.08 -13.96 20.33
C VAL A 100 13.36 -14.43 20.99
N ILE A 101 14.53 -14.11 20.42
CA ILE A 101 15.84 -14.38 21.04
C ILE A 101 15.94 -13.66 22.38
N ALA A 102 15.63 -12.35 22.44
CA ALA A 102 15.64 -11.59 23.69
C ALA A 102 14.67 -12.17 24.74
N ALA A 103 13.49 -12.63 24.32
CA ALA A 103 12.54 -13.29 25.21
C ALA A 103 13.09 -14.63 25.77
N LEU A 104 13.71 -15.44 24.92
CA LEU A 104 14.36 -16.71 25.31
C LEU A 104 15.53 -16.49 26.27
N GLU A 105 16.37 -15.48 26.03
CA GLU A 105 17.50 -15.12 26.90
C GLU A 105 17.01 -14.63 28.27
N LYS A 106 15.96 -13.81 28.31
CA LYS A 106 15.37 -13.29 29.54
C LYS A 106 14.78 -14.40 30.42
N THR A 107 14.19 -15.43 29.82
CA THR A 107 13.61 -16.57 30.56
C THR A 107 14.63 -17.69 30.83
N GLY A 108 15.72 -17.72 30.08
CA GLY A 108 16.74 -18.78 30.12
C GLY A 108 16.25 -20.09 29.52
N PHE A 109 15.39 -20.04 28.50
CA PHE A 109 14.93 -21.21 27.74
C PHE A 109 15.88 -21.52 26.57
N SER A 110 16.08 -22.79 26.27
CA SER A 110 16.94 -23.27 25.18
C SER A 110 16.11 -23.86 24.05
N ILE A 111 16.36 -23.41 22.82
CA ILE A 111 15.69 -23.95 21.62
C ILE A 111 16.27 -25.28 21.14
N ALA A 112 17.48 -25.65 21.61
CA ALA A 112 18.20 -26.83 21.11
C ALA A 112 17.46 -28.16 21.37
N ASP A 113 16.73 -28.23 22.48
CA ASP A 113 15.96 -29.42 22.90
C ASP A 113 14.44 -29.14 22.88
N ALA A 114 13.99 -28.18 22.06
CA ALA A 114 12.58 -27.79 22.07
C ALA A 114 11.69 -28.86 21.43
N ASP A 115 10.51 -29.05 22.01
CA ASP A 115 9.49 -29.95 21.51
C ASP A 115 8.50 -29.18 20.62
N ALA A 116 8.68 -29.27 19.31
CA ALA A 116 7.86 -28.56 18.34
C ALA A 116 6.60 -29.35 17.95
N SER A 117 5.52 -28.63 17.69
CA SER A 117 4.31 -29.11 17.05
C SER A 117 4.12 -28.43 15.69
N LEU A 118 3.82 -29.21 14.65
CA LEU A 118 3.50 -28.67 13.33
C LEU A 118 1.97 -28.63 13.17
N VAL A 119 1.43 -27.44 12.99
CA VAL A 119 -0.01 -27.24 12.75
C VAL A 119 -0.28 -27.34 11.25
N PHE A 120 -1.39 -27.99 10.89
CA PHE A 120 -1.81 -28.26 9.50
C PHE A 120 -0.87 -29.16 8.68
N GLU A 121 -0.42 -30.30 9.23
CA GLU A 121 0.51 -31.23 8.54
C GLU A 121 0.04 -31.69 7.14
N GLY A 122 -1.28 -31.71 6.87
CA GLY A 122 -1.86 -32.08 5.57
C GLY A 122 -2.02 -30.93 4.58
N GLY A 123 -1.58 -29.72 4.95
CA GLY A 123 -1.94 -28.49 4.26
C GLY A 123 -3.31 -27.96 4.71
N SER A 124 -3.41 -26.65 4.75
CA SER A 124 -4.56 -25.85 5.17
C SER A 124 -5.25 -25.20 3.97
N ARG A 125 -6.55 -24.93 4.10
CA ARG A 125 -7.25 -23.95 3.25
C ARG A 125 -6.93 -22.54 3.71
N ALA A 126 -7.10 -21.56 2.82
CA ALA A 126 -7.06 -20.16 3.21
C ALA A 126 -8.10 -19.89 4.30
N GLY A 127 -7.69 -19.20 5.36
CA GLY A 127 -8.52 -18.86 6.52
C GLY A 127 -8.74 -20.00 7.52
N GLU A 128 -8.17 -21.19 7.31
CA GLU A 128 -8.38 -22.34 8.20
C GLU A 128 -7.76 -22.10 9.59
N THR A 129 -8.48 -22.53 10.64
CA THR A 129 -8.08 -22.31 12.03
C THR A 129 -7.87 -23.61 12.80
N ALA A 130 -6.85 -23.66 13.66
CA ALA A 130 -6.63 -24.72 14.64
C ALA A 130 -6.65 -24.13 16.05
N SER A 131 -7.27 -24.82 17.01
CA SER A 131 -7.39 -24.33 18.39
C SER A 131 -6.84 -25.32 19.41
N PHE A 132 -6.21 -24.78 20.45
CA PHE A 132 -5.51 -25.47 21.52
C PHE A 132 -5.90 -24.84 22.87
N GLN A 133 -5.71 -25.58 23.96
CA GLN A 133 -5.98 -25.07 25.32
C GLN A 133 -4.74 -25.28 26.19
N ALA A 134 -4.26 -24.20 26.79
CA ALA A 134 -3.11 -24.26 27.67
C ALA A 134 -3.49 -24.92 29.01
N VAL A 135 -2.72 -25.93 29.43
CA VAL A 135 -2.87 -26.56 30.75
C VAL A 135 -1.81 -26.09 31.76
N SER A 136 -0.85 -25.27 31.33
CA SER A 136 0.22 -24.72 32.16
C SER A 136 0.52 -23.27 31.77
N ASP A 137 1.10 -22.52 32.71
CA ASP A 137 1.67 -21.21 32.44
C ASP A 137 2.98 -21.36 31.67
N GLY A 138 3.35 -20.41 30.81
CA GLY A 138 4.60 -20.51 30.08
C GLY A 138 4.77 -19.51 28.96
N LEU A 139 5.76 -19.78 28.10
CA LEU A 139 6.03 -19.00 26.90
C LEU A 139 5.71 -19.82 25.65
N LEU A 140 4.80 -19.30 24.84
CA LEU A 140 4.46 -19.83 23.52
C LEU A 140 5.29 -19.10 22.47
N ILE A 141 5.91 -19.85 21.56
CA ILE A 141 6.58 -19.33 20.37
C ILE A 141 5.88 -19.92 19.15
N ILE A 142 5.40 -19.04 18.28
CA ILE A 142 4.82 -19.39 16.99
C ILE A 142 5.76 -18.96 15.87
N CYS A 143 5.92 -19.80 14.86
CA CYS A 143 6.68 -19.54 13.66
C CYS A 143 5.82 -19.83 12.42
N ALA A 144 5.69 -18.86 11.52
CA ALA A 144 5.21 -19.10 10.16
C ALA A 144 6.39 -19.60 9.32
N ALA A 145 6.67 -20.90 9.39
CA ALA A 145 7.92 -21.46 8.90
C ALA A 145 8.11 -21.25 7.39
N GLY A 146 9.27 -20.76 6.98
CA GLY A 146 9.58 -20.49 5.59
C GLY A 146 10.72 -19.47 5.44
N GLY A 147 11.31 -19.39 4.26
CA GLY A 147 12.38 -18.43 3.96
C GLY A 147 12.16 -17.72 2.65
N ALA A 148 13.22 -17.14 2.10
CA ALA A 148 13.22 -16.59 0.75
C ALA A 148 12.71 -17.65 -0.24
N MET A 149 11.65 -17.33 -0.99
CA MET A 149 11.06 -18.25 -1.95
C MET A 149 12.07 -18.67 -3.01
N ASP A 150 12.25 -19.98 -3.18
CA ASP A 150 12.90 -20.51 -4.35
C ASP A 150 12.02 -20.31 -5.58
N ALA A 151 12.58 -19.69 -6.63
CA ALA A 151 11.83 -19.31 -7.83
C ALA A 151 11.07 -20.48 -8.51
N HIS A 152 11.56 -21.71 -8.36
CA HIS A 152 10.94 -22.91 -8.93
C HIS A 152 9.80 -23.50 -8.06
N GLN A 153 9.74 -23.15 -6.77
CA GLN A 153 8.76 -23.70 -5.85
C GLN A 153 7.46 -22.90 -5.81
N GLN A 154 7.46 -21.64 -6.28
CA GLN A 154 6.31 -20.73 -6.25
C GLN A 154 5.68 -20.64 -4.85
N TRP A 155 6.50 -20.86 -3.82
CA TRP A 155 6.10 -20.99 -2.43
C TRP A 155 6.72 -19.83 -1.66
N ALA A 156 5.93 -18.76 -1.51
CA ALA A 156 6.24 -17.64 -0.64
C ALA A 156 5.63 -17.91 0.74
N PRO A 157 6.39 -17.74 1.84
CA PRO A 157 5.81 -17.76 3.17
C PRO A 157 4.74 -16.67 3.30
N SER A 158 3.64 -16.98 3.98
CA SER A 158 2.55 -16.06 4.24
C SER A 158 2.33 -15.83 5.74
N ASP A 159 1.70 -14.71 6.07
CA ASP A 159 1.41 -14.36 7.45
C ASP A 159 0.42 -15.33 8.11
N VAL A 160 0.56 -15.46 9.41
CA VAL A 160 -0.27 -16.27 10.30
C VAL A 160 -0.81 -15.38 11.40
N VAL A 161 -2.01 -15.66 11.91
CA VAL A 161 -2.58 -14.91 13.03
C VAL A 161 -2.75 -15.83 14.23
N LEU A 162 -2.15 -15.44 15.36
CA LEU A 162 -2.37 -16.05 16.66
C LEU A 162 -3.43 -15.24 17.43
N PHE A 163 -4.47 -15.92 17.91
CA PHE A 163 -5.44 -15.38 18.85
C PHE A 163 -5.28 -16.05 20.21
N ILE A 164 -5.38 -15.26 21.27
CA ILE A 164 -5.40 -15.77 22.65
C ILE A 164 -6.65 -15.27 23.33
N THR A 165 -7.53 -16.19 23.75
CA THR A 165 -8.66 -15.85 24.63
C THR A 165 -8.26 -16.10 26.07
N ARG A 166 -8.06 -15.02 26.84
CA ARG A 166 -7.65 -15.05 28.23
C ARG A 166 -8.77 -15.56 29.13
N ILE A 167 -8.44 -16.46 30.04
CA ILE A 167 -9.40 -16.96 31.04
C ILE A 167 -9.81 -15.88 32.05
N ASN A 168 -8.87 -14.99 32.41
CA ASN A 168 -9.11 -13.84 33.27
C ASN A 168 -9.48 -12.61 32.42
N LYS A 169 -10.78 -12.37 32.22
CA LYS A 169 -11.34 -11.22 31.48
C LYS A 169 -11.19 -9.91 32.25
N ARG A 170 -9.97 -9.50 32.60
CA ARG A 170 -9.74 -8.17 33.23
C ARG A 170 -10.27 -7.06 32.30
N PRO A 171 -10.88 -5.99 32.84
CA PRO A 171 -11.26 -4.83 32.03
C PRO A 171 -9.99 -4.17 31.46
N LEU A 172 -10.08 -3.68 30.22
CA LEU A 172 -9.00 -3.06 29.44
C LEU A 172 -8.34 -1.81 30.08
N LYS A 173 -8.88 -1.31 31.21
CA LYS A 173 -8.42 -0.08 31.87
C LYS A 173 -7.03 -0.15 32.54
N ASP A 174 -6.46 -1.34 32.73
CA ASP A 174 -5.19 -1.54 33.45
C ASP A 174 -4.04 -2.07 32.56
N MET A 175 -4.19 -1.98 31.23
CA MET A 175 -3.16 -2.41 30.27
C MET A 175 -2.34 -1.19 29.79
N SER A 176 -1.65 -0.50 30.69
CA SER A 176 -0.80 0.66 30.34
C SER A 176 0.40 0.37 29.43
N LEU A 177 0.50 -0.83 28.84
CA LEU A 177 1.51 -1.24 27.87
C LEU A 177 0.96 -2.33 26.91
N VAL A 178 -0.06 -2.02 26.09
CA VAL A 178 -0.46 -2.93 24.99
C VAL A 178 0.53 -2.85 23.82
N HIS A 179 1.23 -1.72 23.67
CA HIS A 179 2.12 -1.44 22.54
C HIS A 179 3.57 -1.34 23.02
N ASP A 180 4.49 -1.97 22.29
CA ASP A 180 5.92 -1.82 22.51
C ASP A 180 6.42 -0.50 21.89
N PRO A 181 7.38 0.20 22.52
CA PRO A 181 8.07 1.30 21.85
C PRO A 181 8.88 0.79 20.65
N LEU A 182 9.14 1.67 19.67
CA LEU A 182 9.91 1.31 18.47
C LEU A 182 11.38 1.01 18.78
N ALA A 183 11.92 1.61 19.83
CA ALA A 183 13.26 1.39 20.38
C ALA A 183 13.27 1.70 21.89
N ASP A 184 14.42 1.65 22.56
CA ASP A 184 14.53 2.06 23.96
C ASP A 184 14.27 3.56 24.12
N PRO A 185 13.19 3.98 24.82
CA PRO A 185 12.83 5.38 24.92
C PRO A 185 13.76 6.14 25.87
N LEU A 186 14.11 7.38 25.51
CA LEU A 186 14.76 8.35 26.40
C LEU A 186 13.77 8.95 27.39
N VAL A 187 12.58 9.31 26.89
CA VAL A 187 11.46 9.82 27.66
C VAL A 187 10.23 8.97 27.34
N SER A 188 9.42 8.67 28.35
CA SER A 188 8.16 7.94 28.22
C SER A 188 7.07 8.65 29.01
N LEU A 189 6.15 9.31 28.30
CA LEU A 189 5.05 10.08 28.89
C LEU A 189 3.72 9.45 28.53
N HIS A 190 3.00 9.02 29.54
CA HIS A 190 1.61 8.62 29.43
C HIS A 190 0.73 9.84 29.72
N ILE A 191 -0.07 10.29 28.77
CA ILE A 191 -0.86 11.53 28.88
C ILE A 191 -2.34 11.17 28.89
N GLN A 192 -3.02 11.49 30.00
CA GLN A 192 -4.45 11.21 30.15
C GLN A 192 -5.31 12.25 29.42
N PRO A 193 -6.59 11.94 29.11
CA PRO A 193 -7.55 12.93 28.66
C PRO A 193 -7.58 14.17 29.56
N GLY A 194 -7.45 15.35 28.97
CA GLY A 194 -7.43 16.61 29.71
C GLY A 194 -6.10 16.91 30.40
N GLU A 195 -5.01 16.21 30.07
CA GLU A 195 -3.64 16.58 30.46
C GLU A 195 -2.88 17.14 29.25
N ALA A 196 -1.91 18.01 29.54
CA ALA A 196 -0.81 18.37 28.64
C ALA A 196 0.50 18.00 29.33
N LYS A 197 1.53 17.59 28.58
CA LYS A 197 2.88 17.38 29.15
C LYS A 197 3.94 18.00 28.24
N PRO A 198 4.78 18.90 28.76
CA PRO A 198 5.89 19.45 28.02
C PRO A 198 7.14 18.56 28.17
N TYR A 199 7.99 18.55 27.16
CA TYR A 199 9.23 17.78 27.15
C TYR A 199 10.27 18.41 26.21
N GLU A 200 11.55 18.19 26.52
CA GLU A 200 12.66 18.66 25.69
C GLU A 200 13.17 17.56 24.77
N VAL A 201 13.58 17.95 23.56
CA VAL A 201 14.10 17.05 22.53
C VAL A 201 15.29 17.72 21.86
N LYS A 202 16.41 17.01 21.71
CA LYS A 202 17.61 17.52 21.05
C LYS A 202 17.53 17.37 19.54
N ALA A 203 18.23 18.25 18.83
CA ALA A 203 18.37 18.11 17.38
C ALA A 203 18.85 16.70 17.01
N GLY A 204 18.17 16.05 16.07
CA GLY A 204 18.47 14.70 15.63
C GLY A 204 17.65 13.60 16.32
N GLU A 205 17.16 13.81 17.55
CA GLU A 205 16.31 12.87 18.29
C GLU A 205 14.92 12.74 17.67
N TYR A 206 14.21 11.67 18.06
CA TYR A 206 12.89 11.37 17.53
C TYR A 206 11.79 11.55 18.59
N ILE A 207 10.58 11.82 18.12
CA ILE A 207 9.35 11.96 18.91
C ILE A 207 8.31 11.06 18.29
N GLN A 208 7.75 10.13 19.07
CA GLN A 208 6.61 9.32 18.69
C GLN A 208 5.40 9.75 19.51
N VAL A 209 4.31 10.13 18.84
CA VAL A 209 2.98 10.33 19.44
C VAL A 209 2.12 9.16 19.00
N LEU A 210 1.68 8.34 19.95
CA LEU A 210 0.91 7.11 19.71
C LEU A 210 -0.47 7.20 20.34
N ASP A 211 -1.48 6.81 19.58
CA ASP A 211 -2.85 6.62 20.04
C ASP A 211 -3.02 5.21 20.62
N VAL A 212 -3.27 5.12 21.93
CA VAL A 212 -3.23 3.84 22.66
C VAL A 212 -4.43 2.97 22.33
N GLN A 213 -5.63 3.57 22.30
CA GLN A 213 -6.91 2.86 22.16
C GLN A 213 -7.60 3.12 20.82
N GLY A 214 -7.00 3.93 19.95
CA GLY A 214 -7.61 4.37 18.72
C GLY A 214 -8.58 5.53 18.96
N ARG A 215 -8.77 6.31 17.90
CA ARG A 215 -9.57 7.51 17.83
C ARG A 215 -9.14 8.69 18.69
N GLU A 216 -8.19 8.56 19.61
CA GLU A 216 -7.75 9.68 20.45
C GLU A 216 -6.99 10.71 19.62
N CYS A 217 -7.34 11.98 19.80
CA CYS A 217 -6.67 13.11 19.17
C CYS A 217 -5.60 13.68 20.10
N SER A 218 -4.52 14.21 19.51
CA SER A 218 -3.46 14.88 20.27
C SER A 218 -3.07 16.19 19.65
N ASP A 219 -3.19 17.28 20.40
CA ASP A 219 -2.59 18.55 20.02
C ASP A 219 -1.10 18.53 20.33
N PHE A 220 -0.29 18.70 19.30
CA PHE A 220 1.17 18.76 19.38
C PHE A 220 1.67 20.14 18.96
N GLN A 221 2.57 20.70 19.77
CA GLN A 221 3.28 21.93 19.46
C GLN A 221 4.77 21.80 19.81
N ALA A 222 5.63 22.42 19.00
CA ALA A 222 7.08 22.43 19.22
C ALA A 222 7.64 23.83 19.02
N PHE A 223 8.57 24.22 19.87
CA PHE A 223 9.22 25.53 19.89
C PHE A 223 10.71 25.38 19.68
N SER A 224 11.30 26.25 18.87
CA SER A 224 12.76 26.37 18.76
C SER A 224 13.35 26.79 20.12
N ARG A 225 14.13 25.91 20.76
CA ARG A 225 14.71 26.20 22.08
C ARG A 225 15.59 27.44 22.06
N ARG A 226 16.43 27.56 21.02
CA ARG A 226 17.28 28.73 20.78
C ARG A 226 16.47 30.03 20.69
N ALA A 227 15.30 29.99 20.06
CA ALA A 227 14.42 31.14 19.95
C ALA A 227 13.78 31.46 21.31
N LEU A 228 13.30 30.46 22.04
CA LEU A 228 12.76 30.62 23.41
C LEU A 228 13.79 31.23 24.36
N ASP A 229 15.05 30.75 24.33
CA ASP A 229 16.14 31.31 25.13
C ASP A 229 16.42 32.79 24.80
N ALA A 230 16.08 33.22 23.57
CA ALA A 230 16.15 34.61 23.13
C ALA A 230 14.86 35.42 23.41
N GLY A 231 13.88 34.85 24.12
CA GLY A 231 12.58 35.46 24.40
C GLY A 231 11.64 35.51 23.19
N LEU A 232 11.91 34.71 22.16
CA LEU A 232 11.10 34.61 20.95
C LEU A 232 10.33 33.28 20.93
N GLU A 233 9.03 33.36 21.07
CA GLU A 233 8.14 32.20 20.90
C GLU A 233 8.02 31.88 19.41
N ARG A 234 8.84 30.93 18.94
CA ARG A 234 8.82 30.40 17.57
C ARG A 234 8.39 28.96 17.60
N ASP A 235 7.07 28.80 17.73
CA ASP A 235 6.37 27.54 17.61
C ASP A 235 6.10 27.15 16.16
N ILE A 236 5.58 25.93 15.94
CA ILE A 236 5.09 25.50 14.63
C ILE A 236 3.95 26.44 14.20
N ASP A 237 4.06 26.93 12.98
CA ASP A 237 3.04 27.72 12.30
C ASP A 237 2.44 26.91 11.14
N PRO A 238 1.16 26.45 11.27
CA PRO A 238 0.50 25.68 10.24
C PRO A 238 0.36 26.43 8.90
N THR A 239 0.23 27.76 8.93
CA THR A 239 0.07 28.58 7.72
C THR A 239 1.35 28.59 6.88
N THR A 240 2.49 28.82 7.52
CA THR A 240 3.82 28.77 6.91
C THR A 240 4.11 27.36 6.42
N THR A 241 3.79 26.35 7.23
CA THR A 241 3.95 24.95 6.83
C THR A 241 3.18 24.62 5.55
N ARG A 242 1.88 24.91 5.47
CA ARG A 242 1.09 24.67 4.25
C ARG A 242 1.60 25.46 3.05
N SER A 243 2.04 26.69 3.28
CA SER A 243 2.58 27.57 2.22
C SER A 243 3.87 27.01 1.62
N LEU A 244 4.76 26.46 2.44
CA LEU A 244 6.04 25.90 1.99
C LEU A 244 5.91 24.47 1.45
N MET A 245 5.01 23.66 2.02
CA MET A 245 4.83 22.27 1.61
C MET A 245 3.87 22.11 0.45
N GLY A 246 2.96 23.06 0.20
CA GLY A 246 1.93 22.92 -0.84
C GLY A 246 0.96 21.75 -0.58
N ALA A 247 0.86 21.31 0.68
CA ALA A 247 0.03 20.19 1.13
C ALA A 247 -0.72 20.59 2.41
N LEU A 248 -1.89 20.00 2.64
CA LEU A 248 -2.71 20.30 3.82
C LEU A 248 -1.99 19.92 5.13
N TYR A 249 -1.20 18.86 5.09
CA TYR A 249 -0.29 18.46 6.16
C TYR A 249 0.91 17.73 5.53
N PRO A 250 2.12 17.91 6.10
CA PRO A 250 3.31 17.17 5.70
C PRO A 250 3.13 15.65 5.77
N LYS A 251 3.84 14.91 4.92
CA LYS A 251 3.89 13.44 4.90
C LYS A 251 5.33 12.96 4.77
N PRO A 252 5.67 11.75 5.25
CA PRO A 252 6.98 11.13 4.99
C PRO A 252 7.37 11.23 3.51
N GLY A 253 8.58 11.73 3.22
CA GLY A 253 9.04 11.97 1.85
C GLY A 253 9.75 13.31 1.71
N LEU A 254 9.64 13.95 0.53
CA LEU A 254 10.27 15.25 0.28
C LEU A 254 9.59 16.42 1.01
N LEU A 255 8.27 16.33 1.20
CA LEU A 255 7.42 17.39 1.77
C LEU A 255 6.97 17.02 3.18
N ALA A 256 7.95 16.79 4.06
CA ALA A 256 7.76 16.14 5.35
C ALA A 256 7.92 17.06 6.57
N LYS A 257 8.06 18.38 6.40
CA LYS A 257 8.50 19.26 7.49
C LYS A 257 7.42 20.21 7.99
N TYR A 258 7.44 20.48 9.29
CA TYR A 258 6.71 21.58 9.91
C TYR A 258 7.66 22.73 10.22
N PHE A 259 7.16 23.96 10.03
CA PHE A 259 7.95 25.18 10.07
C PHE A 259 7.40 26.18 11.08
N SER A 260 8.27 27.01 11.63
CA SER A 260 7.88 28.21 12.37
C SER A 260 7.49 29.35 11.43
N VAL A 261 6.96 30.44 12.00
CA VAL A 261 6.64 31.68 11.25
C VAL A 261 7.86 32.30 10.56
N ASP A 262 9.07 32.03 11.06
CA ASP A 262 10.33 32.48 10.46
C ASP A 262 10.84 31.52 9.36
N GLN A 263 10.02 30.52 8.98
CA GLN A 263 10.37 29.46 8.03
C GLN A 263 11.55 28.57 8.50
N GLU A 264 11.82 28.53 9.81
CA GLU A 264 12.75 27.57 10.41
C GLU A 264 12.06 26.19 10.47
N PRO A 265 12.65 25.12 9.90
CA PRO A 265 12.09 23.79 10.02
C PRO A 265 12.32 23.24 11.43
N LEU A 266 11.25 22.81 12.09
CA LEU A 266 11.30 22.36 13.49
C LEU A 266 11.33 20.83 13.59
N VAL A 267 10.41 20.16 12.89
CA VAL A 267 10.32 18.69 12.87
C VAL A 267 10.13 18.17 11.44
N GLU A 268 10.62 16.96 11.19
CA GLU A 268 10.39 16.18 9.96
C GLU A 268 9.58 14.92 10.30
N ILE A 269 8.48 14.66 9.58
CA ILE A 269 7.72 13.41 9.70
C ILE A 269 8.51 12.27 9.06
N ILE A 270 8.78 11.24 9.85
CA ILE A 270 9.50 10.04 9.43
C ILE A 270 8.51 8.91 9.17
N GLN A 271 7.56 8.70 10.07
CA GLN A 271 6.50 7.70 9.91
C GLN A 271 5.14 8.29 10.26
N ASP A 272 4.12 7.92 9.50
CA ASP A 272 2.72 8.28 9.77
C ASP A 272 1.83 7.10 9.40
N THR A 273 1.24 6.45 10.41
CA THR A 273 0.41 5.25 10.20
C THR A 273 -1.06 5.57 9.89
N VAL A 274 -1.46 6.85 9.92
CA VAL A 274 -2.86 7.29 9.80
C VAL A 274 -3.09 8.09 8.53
N GLY A 275 -2.21 9.03 8.20
CA GLY A 275 -2.30 9.82 6.97
C GLY A 275 -3.41 10.88 6.97
N ARG A 276 -4.02 11.18 8.14
CA ARG A 276 -5.11 12.14 8.31
C ARG A 276 -4.97 12.88 9.64
N HIS A 277 -4.77 14.19 9.56
CA HIS A 277 -4.54 15.08 10.71
C HIS A 277 -5.21 16.44 10.46
N ASP A 278 -5.29 17.27 11.50
CA ASP A 278 -5.70 18.65 11.39
C ASP A 278 -4.52 19.62 11.51
N THR A 279 -4.52 20.61 10.63
CA THR A 279 -3.61 21.78 10.70
C THR A 279 -4.39 23.09 10.52
N PHE A 280 -5.72 23.04 10.46
CA PHE A 280 -6.57 24.20 10.20
C PHE A 280 -7.18 24.78 11.46
N GLY A 281 -7.62 23.91 12.37
CA GLY A 281 -8.26 24.26 13.61
C GLY A 281 -7.28 24.74 14.66
N LEU A 282 -7.84 25.19 15.78
CA LEU A 282 -7.11 25.38 17.02
C LEU A 282 -7.31 24.14 17.89
N ALA A 283 -6.36 23.86 18.78
CA ALA A 283 -6.59 23.00 19.93
C ALA A 283 -7.87 23.46 20.66
N CYS A 284 -8.63 22.53 21.23
CA CYS A 284 -9.91 22.87 21.85
C CYS A 284 -9.72 23.95 22.93
N THR A 285 -10.72 24.82 23.08
CA THR A 285 -10.67 26.03 23.93
C THR A 285 -11.86 26.07 24.88
N ALA A 286 -11.76 26.83 25.97
CA ALA A 286 -12.91 27.08 26.85
C ALA A 286 -14.11 27.63 26.06
N ARG A 287 -13.87 28.59 25.15
CA ARG A 287 -14.90 29.19 24.30
C ARG A 287 -15.60 28.15 23.41
N TYR A 288 -14.85 27.20 22.84
CA TYR A 288 -15.41 26.13 22.01
C TYR A 288 -16.51 25.36 22.76
N TYR A 289 -16.24 24.98 24.01
CA TYR A 289 -17.20 24.26 24.84
C TYR A 289 -18.31 25.16 25.38
N GLU A 290 -17.99 26.38 25.80
CA GLU A 290 -18.97 27.37 26.30
C GLU A 290 -20.03 27.71 25.25
N ASP A 291 -19.62 27.95 24.00
CA ASP A 291 -20.52 28.27 22.89
C ASP A 291 -21.43 27.07 22.53
N LEU A 292 -21.01 25.84 22.85
CA LEU A 292 -21.81 24.61 22.74
C LEU A 292 -22.68 24.32 23.98
N GLY A 293 -22.55 25.12 25.05
CA GLY A 293 -23.33 24.99 26.28
C GLY A 293 -22.68 24.14 27.38
N TYR A 294 -21.36 23.91 27.31
CA TYR A 294 -20.57 23.15 28.28
C TYR A 294 -19.57 24.05 29.05
N PRO A 295 -20.04 24.99 29.90
CA PRO A 295 -19.15 25.88 30.63
C PRO A 295 -18.29 25.12 31.64
N GLY A 296 -17.00 25.50 31.73
CA GLY A 296 -16.04 24.88 32.65
C GLY A 296 -15.48 23.52 32.19
N HIS A 297 -15.76 23.11 30.95
CA HIS A 297 -15.15 21.93 30.36
C HIS A 297 -13.63 22.09 30.24
N VAL A 298 -12.87 21.05 30.60
CA VAL A 298 -11.40 21.02 30.46
C VAL A 298 -11.04 21.09 28.97
N ASN A 299 -9.97 21.79 28.61
CA ASN A 299 -9.59 21.96 27.21
C ASN A 299 -8.07 22.00 27.03
N CYS A 300 -7.62 21.57 25.86
CA CYS A 300 -6.20 21.48 25.51
C CYS A 300 -5.49 22.83 25.57
N SER A 301 -6.13 23.91 25.13
CA SER A 301 -5.48 25.21 25.07
C SER A 301 -5.11 25.75 26.45
N ASP A 302 -6.01 25.64 27.43
CA ASP A 302 -5.75 26.03 28.81
C ASP A 302 -4.73 25.10 29.48
N ASN A 303 -4.76 23.81 29.18
CA ASN A 303 -3.77 22.86 29.68
C ASN A 303 -2.36 23.15 29.15
N ILE A 304 -2.23 23.47 27.86
CA ILE A 304 -0.96 23.92 27.27
C ILE A 304 -0.49 25.22 27.93
N ASN A 305 -1.38 26.19 28.14
CA ASN A 305 -1.06 27.44 28.83
C ASN A 305 -0.54 27.20 30.26
N LEU A 306 -1.09 26.23 30.98
CA LEU A 306 -0.68 25.90 32.34
C LEU A 306 0.75 25.35 32.34
N GLU A 307 1.01 24.34 31.51
CA GLU A 307 2.28 23.62 31.50
C GLU A 307 3.43 24.43 30.89
N MET A 308 3.15 25.20 29.82
CA MET A 308 4.17 25.97 29.12
C MET A 308 4.65 27.22 29.89
N GLN A 309 4.00 27.57 31.02
CA GLN A 309 4.52 28.58 31.95
C GLN A 309 5.91 28.22 32.49
N ALA A 310 6.22 26.92 32.62
CA ALA A 310 7.55 26.47 33.04
C ALA A 310 8.68 26.88 32.08
N TYR A 311 8.33 27.31 30.86
CA TYR A 311 9.25 27.75 29.82
C TYR A 311 9.04 29.23 29.44
N ASP A 312 8.39 30.01 30.32
CA ASP A 312 8.10 31.44 30.13
C ASP A 312 7.31 31.76 28.84
N VAL A 313 6.54 30.78 28.33
CA VAL A 313 5.71 30.96 27.14
C VAL A 313 4.41 31.65 27.52
N ARG A 314 4.04 32.71 26.78
CA ARG A 314 2.83 33.48 27.08
C ARG A 314 1.56 32.68 26.78
N PRO A 315 0.53 32.78 27.64
CA PRO A 315 -0.74 32.11 27.40
C PRO A 315 -1.46 32.67 26.17
N ARG A 316 -2.15 31.80 25.43
CA ARG A 316 -2.94 32.13 24.24
C ARG A 316 -4.40 31.73 24.45
N GLY A 317 -5.34 32.44 23.80
CA GLY A 317 -6.76 32.08 23.85
C GLY A 317 -7.12 30.80 23.09
N GLY A 318 -6.23 30.34 22.22
CA GLY A 318 -6.30 29.06 21.52
C GLY A 318 -4.98 28.80 20.80
N TRP A 319 -4.58 27.55 20.72
CA TRP A 319 -3.28 27.16 20.14
C TRP A 319 -3.44 26.65 18.71
N PRO A 320 -2.67 27.17 17.73
CA PRO A 320 -2.63 26.63 16.37
C PRO A 320 -1.73 25.39 16.30
N ALA A 321 -2.03 24.41 17.16
CA ALA A 321 -1.28 23.16 17.26
C ALA A 321 -1.54 22.28 16.03
N ILE A 322 -0.63 21.33 15.80
CA ILE A 322 -0.93 20.21 14.91
C ILE A 322 -1.78 19.24 15.71
N ASN A 323 -3.02 19.01 15.29
CA ASN A 323 -3.86 18.03 15.97
C ASN A 323 -3.74 16.68 15.23
N PHE A 324 -2.87 15.82 15.76
CA PHE A 324 -2.68 14.48 15.24
C PHE A 324 -3.94 13.66 15.41
N PHE A 325 -4.19 12.82 14.41
CA PHE A 325 -5.34 11.91 14.27
C PHE A 325 -6.71 12.59 14.05
N PHE A 326 -6.83 13.89 14.31
CA PHE A 326 -8.06 14.63 14.09
C PHE A 326 -8.47 14.66 12.62
N ASN A 327 -9.73 14.32 12.36
CA ASN A 327 -10.26 14.17 11.01
C ASN A 327 -11.04 15.41 10.57
N THR A 328 -10.31 16.47 10.20
CA THR A 328 -10.88 17.68 9.62
C THR A 328 -11.26 17.47 8.15
N ILE A 329 -12.42 17.99 7.74
CA ILE A 329 -12.93 17.94 6.37
C ILE A 329 -13.09 19.39 5.88
N LEU A 330 -12.62 19.64 4.65
CA LEU A 330 -12.92 20.84 3.87
C LEU A 330 -13.65 20.39 2.62
N ASP A 331 -14.87 20.90 2.42
CA ASP A 331 -15.73 20.49 1.31
C ASP A 331 -15.81 21.56 0.20
N GLU A 332 -16.49 21.21 -0.88
CA GLU A 332 -16.70 22.07 -2.04
C GLU A 332 -17.52 23.34 -1.74
N THR A 333 -18.20 23.39 -0.59
CA THR A 333 -18.94 24.57 -0.13
C THR A 333 -18.06 25.55 0.66
N ASN A 334 -16.77 25.24 0.79
CA ASN A 334 -15.81 25.94 1.64
C ASN A 334 -16.17 25.85 3.14
N ALA A 335 -16.89 24.81 3.55
CA ALA A 335 -17.16 24.55 4.96
C ALA A 335 -16.02 23.73 5.58
N ILE A 336 -15.71 24.04 6.85
CA ILE A 336 -14.90 23.17 7.70
C ILE A 336 -15.84 22.32 8.56
N SER A 337 -15.61 21.02 8.56
CA SER A 337 -16.32 20.05 9.38
C SER A 337 -15.35 19.01 9.93
N MET A 338 -15.85 18.09 10.73
CA MET A 338 -15.06 17.02 11.33
C MET A 338 -15.86 15.73 11.39
N ASP A 339 -15.17 14.61 11.49
CA ASP A 339 -15.75 13.28 11.67
C ASP A 339 -14.89 12.47 12.67
N GLU A 340 -15.32 11.26 13.01
CA GLU A 340 -14.56 10.36 13.87
C GLU A 340 -13.11 10.20 13.33
N PRO A 341 -12.08 10.33 14.19
CA PRO A 341 -10.70 10.04 13.84
C PRO A 341 -10.49 8.65 13.25
N TYR A 342 -9.51 8.53 12.35
CA TYR A 342 -9.21 7.27 11.65
C TYR A 342 -8.19 6.38 12.36
N SER A 343 -7.51 6.92 13.38
CA SER A 343 -6.51 6.19 14.16
C SER A 343 -7.11 4.96 14.84
N ARG A 344 -6.31 3.90 14.90
CA ARG A 344 -6.60 2.63 15.57
C ARG A 344 -5.65 2.45 16.75
N PRO A 345 -5.94 1.53 17.68
CA PRO A 345 -4.99 1.20 18.75
C PRO A 345 -3.59 0.93 18.18
N GLY A 346 -2.61 1.70 18.65
CA GLY A 346 -1.20 1.57 18.27
C GLY A 346 -0.82 2.33 17.00
N ASP A 347 -1.74 3.08 16.38
CA ASP A 347 -1.37 4.03 15.33
C ASP A 347 -0.58 5.20 15.92
N TYR A 348 0.37 5.72 15.14
CA TYR A 348 1.29 6.75 15.63
C TYR A 348 1.82 7.65 14.50
N VAL A 349 2.37 8.78 14.92
CA VAL A 349 3.23 9.64 14.10
C VAL A 349 4.62 9.69 14.73
N LEU A 350 5.66 9.39 13.94
CA LEU A 350 7.06 9.50 14.32
C LEU A 350 7.69 10.69 13.61
N MET A 351 8.31 11.57 14.39
CA MET A 351 8.97 12.79 13.93
C MET A 351 10.44 12.79 14.32
N ARG A 352 11.27 13.48 13.55
CA ARG A 352 12.65 13.82 13.90
C ARG A 352 12.77 15.31 14.19
N ALA A 353 13.40 15.67 15.30
CA ALA A 353 13.72 17.04 15.64
C ALA A 353 14.85 17.57 14.73
N LEU A 354 14.64 18.73 14.10
CA LEU A 354 15.62 19.35 13.20
C LEU A 354 16.46 20.44 13.89
N THR A 355 16.08 20.81 15.11
CA THR A 355 16.78 21.73 16.02
C THR A 355 16.49 21.26 17.46
N ASP A 356 17.12 21.88 18.46
CA ASP A 356 16.72 21.68 19.86
C ASP A 356 15.32 22.26 20.07
N LEU A 357 14.43 21.47 20.67
CA LEU A 357 13.01 21.78 20.82
C LEU A 357 12.56 21.72 22.28
N VAL A 358 11.59 22.59 22.60
CA VAL A 358 10.64 22.35 23.68
C VAL A 358 9.32 21.97 23.04
N CYS A 359 8.80 20.80 23.35
CA CYS A 359 7.58 20.24 22.79
C CYS A 359 6.50 20.15 23.87
N VAL A 360 5.23 20.10 23.44
CA VAL A 360 4.09 19.77 24.29
C VAL A 360 3.10 18.92 23.49
N SER A 361 2.55 17.91 24.15
CA SER A 361 1.49 17.05 23.62
C SER A 361 0.32 17.01 24.60
N THR A 362 -0.90 16.85 24.10
CA THR A 362 -2.11 16.72 24.92
C THR A 362 -2.84 15.40 24.67
N GLY A 363 -3.53 14.89 25.69
CA GLY A 363 -4.64 13.96 25.52
C GLY A 363 -5.93 14.77 25.46
N CYS A 364 -6.61 14.77 24.32
CA CYS A 364 -7.74 15.66 24.09
C CYS A 364 -8.94 15.26 24.96
N PRO A 365 -9.50 16.15 25.80
CA PRO A 365 -10.64 15.81 26.64
C PRO A 365 -11.99 15.83 25.89
N CYS A 366 -12.02 16.09 24.58
CA CYS A 366 -13.27 16.35 23.87
C CYS A 366 -14.17 15.11 23.79
N ASP A 367 -15.39 15.21 24.33
CA ASP A 367 -16.41 14.16 24.32
C ASP A 367 -17.79 14.65 23.84
N VAL A 368 -17.88 15.89 23.35
CA VAL A 368 -19.13 16.56 22.97
C VAL A 368 -19.46 16.47 21.47
N ASP A 369 -18.50 16.02 20.66
CA ASP A 369 -18.56 15.94 19.20
C ASP A 369 -17.78 14.71 18.71
N PRO A 370 -17.67 14.44 17.39
CA PRO A 370 -17.00 13.24 16.88
C PRO A 370 -15.52 13.09 17.24
N ALA A 371 -14.84 14.13 17.72
CA ALA A 371 -13.49 14.02 18.24
C ALA A 371 -13.41 12.91 19.30
N ASN A 372 -12.30 12.17 19.32
CA ASN A 372 -12.09 11.05 20.23
C ASN A 372 -13.17 9.95 20.17
N GLY A 373 -14.03 9.95 19.15
CA GLY A 373 -15.19 9.07 19.09
C GLY A 373 -16.12 9.18 20.31
N TRP A 374 -16.26 10.39 20.89
CA TRP A 374 -17.01 10.67 22.13
C TRP A 374 -16.52 9.93 23.39
N GLN A 375 -15.35 9.29 23.34
CA GLN A 375 -14.79 8.53 24.45
C GLN A 375 -13.29 8.82 24.55
N PRO A 376 -12.90 9.98 25.12
CA PRO A 376 -11.51 10.33 25.34
C PRO A 376 -10.72 9.20 25.99
N SER A 377 -9.53 8.95 25.46
CA SER A 377 -8.57 7.97 25.95
C SER A 377 -7.16 8.55 26.01
N ASP A 378 -6.22 7.74 26.43
CA ASP A 378 -4.83 8.14 26.64
C ASP A 378 -4.01 8.10 25.35
N ILE A 379 -2.98 8.95 25.31
CA ILE A 379 -1.89 8.84 24.35
C ILE A 379 -0.59 8.47 25.04
N GLN A 380 0.33 7.91 24.26
CA GLN A 380 1.68 7.63 24.68
C GLN A 380 2.65 8.47 23.86
N VAL A 381 3.54 9.18 24.53
CA VAL A 381 4.66 9.88 23.90
C VAL A 381 5.97 9.20 24.28
N TRP A 382 6.77 8.86 23.27
CA TRP A 382 8.14 8.40 23.44
C TRP A 382 9.12 9.28 22.70
N THR A 383 10.33 9.42 23.25
CA THR A 383 11.45 10.02 22.50
C THR A 383 12.57 9.02 22.33
N TYR A 384 13.33 9.14 21.24
CA TYR A 384 14.42 8.22 20.91
C TYR A 384 15.69 8.96 20.54
N ARG A 385 16.83 8.27 20.69
CA ARG A 385 18.16 8.81 20.40
C ARG A 385 18.32 9.11 18.91
N GLU A 386 19.21 10.05 18.61
CA GLU A 386 19.52 10.46 17.22
C GLU A 386 20.14 9.35 16.35
N ASN A 387 20.67 8.30 16.97
CA ASN A 387 21.36 7.20 16.29
C ASN A 387 20.45 6.00 16.00
N GLU A 388 19.15 6.08 16.34
CA GLU A 388 18.17 5.08 15.91
C GLU A 388 17.92 5.19 14.40
N ASP A 389 17.79 4.05 13.72
CA ASP A 389 17.58 3.99 12.26
C ASP A 389 16.11 3.65 11.93
N PHE A 390 15.25 4.65 12.06
CA PHE A 390 13.84 4.50 11.66
C PHE A 390 13.64 4.76 10.17
N LYS A 391 13.04 3.80 9.49
CA LYS A 391 12.73 3.90 8.06
C LYS A 391 11.58 4.87 7.82
N ARG A 392 11.68 5.67 6.75
CA ARG A 392 10.56 6.49 6.28
C ARG A 392 9.41 5.60 5.82
N SER A 393 8.19 5.89 6.29
CA SER A 393 7.03 5.02 6.03
C SER A 393 5.71 5.78 6.10
N ILE A 394 4.85 5.56 5.12
CA ILE A 394 3.42 5.90 5.20
C ILE A 394 2.66 4.60 5.47
N GLY A 395 1.73 4.63 6.43
CA GLY A 395 0.92 3.47 6.77
C GLY A 395 0.06 3.01 5.59
N TRP A 396 0.22 1.75 5.20
CA TRP A 396 -0.58 1.11 4.15
C TRP A 396 -1.49 0.04 4.74
N ARG A 397 -2.75 0.01 4.33
CA ARG A 397 -3.71 -1.04 4.73
C ARG A 397 -4.33 -1.64 3.47
N LYS A 398 -4.08 -2.93 3.23
CA LYS A 398 -4.60 -3.66 2.05
C LYS A 398 -6.13 -3.67 1.97
N THR A 399 -6.80 -3.63 3.12
CA THR A 399 -8.25 -3.49 3.22
C THR A 399 -8.59 -2.55 4.39
N PRO A 400 -9.82 -2.03 4.46
CA PRO A 400 -10.28 -1.28 5.62
C PRO A 400 -10.13 -2.05 6.95
N GLY A 401 -10.10 -3.38 6.95
CA GLY A 401 -9.93 -4.20 8.16
C GLY A 401 -8.49 -4.65 8.45
N ALA A 402 -7.55 -4.42 7.52
CA ALA A 402 -6.17 -4.91 7.64
C ALA A 402 -5.35 -4.14 8.68
N ASP A 403 -4.32 -4.79 9.22
CA ASP A 403 -3.27 -4.12 9.99
C ASP A 403 -2.53 -3.10 9.12
N VAL A 404 -1.87 -2.15 9.78
CA VAL A 404 -1.02 -1.20 9.06
C VAL A 404 0.31 -1.89 8.76
N GLU A 405 0.71 -1.80 7.50
CA GLU A 405 2.02 -2.20 7.02
C GLU A 405 2.84 -0.94 6.75
N GLU A 406 4.13 -1.00 7.07
CA GLU A 406 5.06 0.06 6.68
C GLU A 406 5.25 0.07 5.15
N THR A 407 5.47 1.27 4.58
CA THR A 407 5.84 1.39 3.18
C THR A 407 7.19 0.71 2.93
N LYS A 408 7.22 -0.21 1.97
CA LYS A 408 8.38 -1.06 1.68
C LYS A 408 9.25 -0.46 0.57
N LYS A 409 10.54 -0.78 0.64
CA LYS A 409 11.45 -0.67 -0.52
C LYS A 409 11.30 -1.91 -1.38
N THR A 410 11.31 -1.74 -2.70
CA THR A 410 11.44 -2.85 -3.65
C THR A 410 12.89 -3.36 -3.69
N GLY A 411 13.13 -4.54 -4.28
CA GLY A 411 14.50 -5.01 -4.53
C GLY A 411 15.32 -4.10 -5.44
N PHE A 412 14.67 -3.26 -6.26
CA PHE A 412 15.34 -2.30 -7.14
C PHE A 412 15.44 -0.88 -6.56
N HIS A 413 14.86 -0.61 -5.38
CA HIS A 413 14.77 0.73 -4.82
C HIS A 413 16.14 1.42 -4.74
N ASP A 414 17.13 0.74 -4.15
CA ASP A 414 18.46 1.33 -3.98
C ASP A 414 19.18 1.54 -5.33
N CYS A 415 18.83 0.79 -6.38
CA CYS A 415 19.32 1.04 -7.74
C CYS A 415 18.78 2.37 -8.29
N PHE A 416 17.48 2.61 -8.17
CA PHE A 416 16.85 3.87 -8.59
C PHE A 416 17.25 5.04 -7.70
N ALA A 417 17.53 4.81 -6.41
CA ALA A 417 18.01 5.84 -5.49
C ALA A 417 19.38 6.43 -5.89
N ARG A 418 20.15 5.74 -6.72
CA ARG A 418 21.37 6.28 -7.35
C ARG A 418 21.08 7.42 -8.34
N HIS A 419 19.84 7.53 -8.83
CA HIS A 419 19.42 8.48 -9.86
C HIS A 419 18.44 9.56 -9.37
N THR A 420 17.79 9.33 -8.22
CA THR A 420 16.82 10.27 -7.65
C THR A 420 16.67 10.09 -6.14
N ARG A 421 16.22 11.15 -5.47
CA ARG A 421 15.66 11.08 -4.10
C ARG A 421 14.15 11.34 -4.08
N ASN A 422 13.54 11.56 -5.24
CA ASN A 422 12.11 11.86 -5.38
C ASN A 422 11.32 10.56 -5.49
N PHE A 423 11.01 9.97 -4.34
CA PHE A 423 10.16 8.81 -4.22
C PHE A 423 8.77 9.21 -3.74
N VAL A 424 7.75 8.55 -4.29
CA VAL A 424 6.36 8.65 -3.85
C VAL A 424 5.88 7.28 -3.39
N GLU A 425 4.89 7.27 -2.51
CA GLU A 425 4.24 6.05 -2.07
C GLU A 425 3.26 5.58 -3.17
N TYR A 426 3.33 4.29 -3.49
CA TYR A 426 2.46 3.61 -4.44
C TYR A 426 2.08 2.23 -3.90
N ALA A 427 0.86 2.14 -3.34
CA ALA A 427 0.26 0.92 -2.82
C ALA A 427 1.20 0.14 -1.86
N GLY A 428 1.74 0.81 -0.87
CA GLY A 428 2.64 0.27 0.15
C GLY A 428 4.11 0.19 -0.27
N TYR A 429 4.54 0.79 -1.38
CA TYR A 429 5.94 0.80 -1.82
C TYR A 429 6.47 2.18 -2.20
N TRP A 430 7.77 2.40 -2.01
CA TRP A 430 8.47 3.60 -2.48
C TRP A 430 8.90 3.45 -3.94
N LEU A 431 8.32 4.24 -4.85
CA LEU A 431 8.67 4.30 -6.27
C LEU A 431 9.18 5.67 -6.70
N ALA A 432 10.09 5.69 -7.66
CA ALA A 432 10.64 6.92 -8.22
C ALA A 432 9.58 7.69 -9.03
N GLN A 433 9.36 8.95 -8.68
CA GLN A 433 8.43 9.83 -9.41
C GLN A 433 9.07 10.40 -10.67
N ASP A 434 10.29 10.90 -10.54
CA ASP A 434 11.13 11.44 -11.61
C ASP A 434 12.61 11.26 -11.30
N MET A 435 13.45 11.41 -12.32
CA MET A 435 14.90 11.25 -12.25
C MET A 435 15.57 12.61 -12.24
N MET A 436 16.20 12.98 -11.13
CA MET A 436 16.71 14.35 -10.91
C MET A 436 17.71 14.84 -11.96
N HIS A 437 18.47 13.93 -12.56
CA HIS A 437 19.48 14.26 -13.58
C HIS A 437 18.91 14.34 -15.01
N HIS A 438 17.64 13.95 -15.22
CA HIS A 438 17.02 13.89 -16.54
C HIS A 438 15.78 14.79 -16.64
N GLY A 439 14.89 14.71 -15.65
CA GLY A 439 13.55 15.28 -15.71
C GLY A 439 12.61 14.46 -16.61
N SER A 440 11.31 14.52 -16.30
CA SER A 440 10.27 13.68 -16.92
C SER A 440 10.19 13.78 -18.45
N ILE A 441 10.51 14.95 -19.03
CA ILE A 441 10.52 15.14 -20.49
C ILE A 441 11.70 14.42 -21.16
N ALA A 442 12.89 14.41 -20.57
CA ALA A 442 14.02 13.68 -21.13
C ALA A 442 13.81 12.16 -21.02
N GLU A 443 13.25 11.70 -19.90
CA GLU A 443 12.81 10.32 -19.69
C GLU A 443 11.80 9.89 -20.76
N TYR A 444 10.81 10.73 -21.04
CA TYR A 444 9.83 10.51 -22.11
C TYR A 444 10.49 10.29 -23.47
N TRP A 445 11.41 11.17 -23.87
CA TRP A 445 12.10 11.04 -25.16
C TRP A 445 13.00 9.80 -25.20
N ALA A 446 13.63 9.43 -24.09
CA ALA A 446 14.37 8.17 -24.01
C ALA A 446 13.47 6.96 -24.25
N ALA A 447 12.25 6.95 -23.71
CA ALA A 447 11.29 5.86 -23.97
C ALA A 447 10.88 5.79 -25.45
N ARG A 448 10.65 6.96 -26.08
CA ARG A 448 10.23 7.04 -27.49
C ARG A 448 11.35 6.77 -28.49
N GLU A 449 12.59 7.10 -28.17
CA GLU A 449 13.69 7.10 -29.16
C GLU A 449 14.78 6.07 -28.89
N LYS A 450 14.89 5.59 -27.64
CA LYS A 450 15.98 4.72 -27.18
C LYS A 450 15.44 3.54 -26.36
N ALA A 451 15.74 3.51 -25.08
CA ALA A 451 15.17 2.59 -24.13
C ALA A 451 15.16 3.22 -22.73
N VAL A 452 14.24 2.76 -21.90
CA VAL A 452 14.12 3.13 -20.50
C VAL A 452 14.00 1.90 -19.62
N ILE A 453 14.42 2.01 -18.35
CA ILE A 453 14.25 0.99 -17.33
C ILE A 453 13.39 1.52 -16.17
N MET A 454 12.35 0.79 -15.80
CA MET A 454 11.38 1.19 -14.79
C MET A 454 11.15 0.09 -13.75
N ASP A 455 11.00 0.44 -12.48
CA ASP A 455 10.58 -0.50 -11.44
C ASP A 455 9.05 -0.72 -11.47
N LEU A 456 8.63 -1.97 -11.67
CA LEU A 456 7.24 -2.42 -11.63
C LEU A 456 6.98 -3.43 -10.50
N SER A 457 7.95 -3.59 -9.60
CA SER A 457 7.88 -4.55 -8.48
C SER A 457 6.62 -4.41 -7.61
N PRO A 458 6.02 -3.21 -7.40
CA PRO A 458 4.83 -3.07 -6.58
C PRO A 458 3.53 -3.64 -7.17
N LEU A 459 3.48 -3.93 -8.48
CA LEU A 459 2.34 -4.63 -9.08
C LEU A 459 2.09 -5.94 -8.32
N ARG A 460 0.83 -6.20 -7.97
CA ARG A 460 0.46 -7.32 -7.10
C ARG A 460 0.58 -8.63 -7.83
N LYS A 461 1.38 -9.54 -7.27
CA LYS A 461 1.68 -10.85 -7.85
C LYS A 461 1.07 -11.92 -6.95
N TYR A 462 0.24 -12.77 -7.53
CA TYR A 462 -0.37 -13.90 -6.85
C TYR A 462 -0.11 -15.19 -7.62
N GLU A 463 0.52 -16.16 -6.96
CA GLU A 463 0.61 -17.52 -7.48
C GLU A 463 -0.73 -18.23 -7.25
N VAL A 464 -1.33 -18.71 -8.33
CA VAL A 464 -2.59 -19.46 -8.32
C VAL A 464 -2.28 -20.90 -8.70
N THR A 465 -2.30 -21.78 -7.71
CA THR A 465 -1.82 -23.16 -7.84
C THR A 465 -2.87 -24.17 -7.38
N GLY A 466 -2.82 -25.38 -7.92
CA GLY A 466 -3.65 -26.51 -7.49
C GLY A 466 -4.45 -27.13 -8.62
N PRO A 467 -5.05 -28.32 -8.40
CA PRO A 467 -5.82 -29.03 -9.43
C PRO A 467 -6.93 -28.21 -10.09
N ASP A 468 -7.57 -27.30 -9.33
CA ASP A 468 -8.66 -26.46 -9.83
C ASP A 468 -8.22 -25.03 -10.19
N ALA A 469 -6.92 -24.75 -10.29
CA ALA A 469 -6.40 -23.41 -10.57
C ALA A 469 -6.89 -22.85 -11.92
N GLU A 470 -6.92 -23.68 -12.98
CA GLU A 470 -7.48 -23.26 -14.28
C GLU A 470 -8.97 -22.92 -14.15
N ALA A 471 -9.73 -23.69 -13.36
CA ALA A 471 -11.16 -23.45 -13.17
C ALA A 471 -11.42 -22.15 -12.40
N LEU A 472 -10.64 -21.88 -11.33
CA LEU A 472 -10.71 -20.62 -10.60
C LEU A 472 -10.40 -19.42 -11.50
N MET A 473 -9.34 -19.50 -12.29
CA MET A 473 -8.99 -18.42 -13.21
C MET A 473 -10.01 -18.26 -14.33
N GLN A 474 -10.46 -19.36 -14.94
CA GLN A 474 -11.49 -19.37 -15.98
C GLN A 474 -12.77 -18.67 -15.52
N LEU A 475 -13.14 -18.85 -14.25
CA LEU A 475 -14.29 -18.19 -13.64
C LEU A 475 -14.06 -16.70 -13.34
N SER A 476 -12.86 -16.34 -12.88
CA SER A 476 -12.64 -15.04 -12.22
C SER A 476 -12.24 -13.92 -13.17
N ILE A 477 -11.71 -14.22 -14.36
CA ILE A 477 -11.31 -13.20 -15.36
C ILE A 477 -12.21 -13.25 -16.60
N THR A 478 -12.23 -12.16 -17.36
CA THR A 478 -13.07 -12.05 -18.58
C THR A 478 -12.54 -12.86 -19.77
N ARG A 479 -11.22 -13.05 -19.89
CA ARG A 479 -10.58 -13.85 -20.96
C ARG A 479 -10.77 -15.36 -20.78
N ASP A 480 -10.65 -16.09 -21.87
CA ASP A 480 -10.78 -17.55 -21.91
C ASP A 480 -9.43 -18.21 -21.61
N VAL A 481 -9.24 -18.66 -20.37
CA VAL A 481 -8.01 -19.27 -19.84
C VAL A 481 -7.68 -20.58 -20.55
N LYS A 482 -8.71 -21.36 -20.92
CA LYS A 482 -8.55 -22.63 -21.64
C LYS A 482 -7.87 -22.48 -23.00
N LYS A 483 -7.91 -21.28 -23.60
CA LYS A 483 -7.26 -20.97 -24.88
C LYS A 483 -5.83 -20.45 -24.71
N ILE A 484 -5.40 -20.17 -23.50
CA ILE A 484 -4.04 -19.71 -23.21
C ILE A 484 -3.15 -20.96 -23.18
N PRO A 485 -2.16 -21.10 -24.08
CA PRO A 485 -1.19 -22.19 -24.00
C PRO A 485 -0.22 -21.96 -22.83
N VAL A 486 0.39 -23.04 -22.33
CA VAL A 486 1.53 -22.93 -21.39
C VAL A 486 2.62 -22.04 -22.02
N GLY A 487 3.24 -21.17 -21.23
CA GLY A 487 4.14 -20.12 -21.71
C GLY A 487 3.43 -18.87 -22.24
N GLY A 488 2.10 -18.85 -22.22
CA GLY A 488 1.26 -17.74 -22.67
C GLY A 488 0.95 -16.73 -21.57
N ILE A 489 0.75 -15.49 -21.98
CA ILE A 489 0.26 -14.39 -21.15
C ILE A 489 -1.02 -13.85 -21.78
N VAL A 490 -1.98 -13.39 -20.99
CA VAL A 490 -3.10 -12.60 -21.50
C VAL A 490 -3.36 -11.39 -20.63
N TYR A 491 -3.66 -10.25 -21.26
CA TYR A 491 -4.24 -9.08 -20.59
C TYR A 491 -5.77 -9.22 -20.51
N THR A 492 -6.33 -8.98 -19.33
CA THR A 492 -7.74 -9.26 -19.01
C THR A 492 -8.26 -8.35 -17.90
N ALA A 493 -9.57 -8.26 -17.76
CA ALA A 493 -10.23 -7.67 -16.60
C ALA A 493 -10.68 -8.74 -15.60
N MET A 494 -10.79 -8.33 -14.34
CA MET A 494 -11.48 -9.03 -13.25
C MET A 494 -12.67 -8.16 -12.83
N CYS A 495 -13.85 -8.76 -12.65
CA CYS A 495 -15.08 -8.01 -12.42
C CYS A 495 -15.88 -8.55 -11.24
N TYR A 496 -16.67 -7.68 -10.62
CA TYR A 496 -17.75 -8.07 -9.71
C TYR A 496 -18.96 -8.57 -10.50
N GLU A 497 -19.94 -9.13 -9.79
CA GLU A 497 -21.17 -9.68 -10.36
C GLU A 497 -22.02 -8.62 -11.09
N HIS A 498 -21.94 -7.35 -10.68
CA HIS A 498 -22.60 -6.22 -11.35
C HIS A 498 -21.85 -5.70 -12.60
N GLY A 499 -20.71 -6.34 -12.95
CA GLY A 499 -19.92 -6.06 -14.14
C GLY A 499 -18.93 -4.90 -14.00
N GLY A 500 -18.87 -4.25 -12.84
CA GLY A 500 -17.83 -3.25 -12.53
C GLY A 500 -16.47 -3.92 -12.29
N MET A 501 -15.40 -3.20 -12.58
CA MET A 501 -14.04 -3.74 -12.54
C MET A 501 -13.47 -3.77 -11.11
N ILE A 502 -12.93 -4.92 -10.73
CA ILE A 502 -12.12 -5.07 -9.51
C ILE A 502 -10.69 -4.62 -9.80
N ASP A 503 -10.15 -5.11 -10.92
CA ASP A 503 -8.77 -4.92 -11.32
C ASP A 503 -8.63 -5.24 -12.81
N ASP A 504 -7.53 -4.80 -13.41
CA ASP A 504 -7.05 -5.26 -14.70
C ASP A 504 -5.60 -5.75 -14.55
N GLY A 505 -5.17 -6.63 -15.46
CA GLY A 505 -3.87 -7.24 -15.27
C GLY A 505 -3.52 -8.30 -16.28
N THR A 506 -2.42 -8.99 -16.01
CA THR A 506 -1.91 -10.07 -16.83
C THR A 506 -1.96 -11.41 -16.10
N LEU A 507 -2.45 -12.43 -16.79
CA LEU A 507 -2.39 -13.82 -16.33
C LEU A 507 -1.29 -14.55 -17.09
N PHE A 508 -0.31 -15.07 -16.36
CA PHE A 508 0.72 -15.97 -16.87
C PHE A 508 0.27 -17.42 -16.66
N ARG A 509 0.33 -18.25 -17.71
CA ARG A 509 0.14 -19.70 -17.61
C ARG A 509 1.50 -20.40 -17.55
N LEU A 510 1.92 -20.75 -16.34
CA LEU A 510 3.22 -21.37 -16.05
C LEU A 510 3.19 -22.89 -16.26
N GLY A 511 2.02 -23.51 -16.08
CA GLY A 511 1.76 -24.93 -16.32
C GLY A 511 0.25 -25.19 -16.43
N ASP A 512 -0.17 -26.44 -16.27
CA ASP A 512 -1.59 -26.80 -16.31
C ASP A 512 -2.32 -26.44 -15.00
N THR A 513 -1.60 -26.49 -13.88
CA THR A 513 -2.11 -26.23 -12.53
C THR A 513 -1.42 -25.06 -11.85
N ASN A 514 -0.70 -24.23 -12.61
CA ASN A 514 0.17 -23.18 -12.11
C ASN A 514 0.00 -21.91 -12.95
N PHE A 515 -0.55 -20.88 -12.33
CA PHE A 515 -0.78 -19.58 -12.94
C PHE A 515 -0.23 -18.48 -12.05
N ARG A 516 0.04 -17.32 -12.64
CA ARG A 516 0.38 -16.12 -11.88
C ARG A 516 -0.47 -14.96 -12.36
N TRP A 517 -1.23 -14.37 -11.44
CA TRP A 517 -1.95 -13.12 -11.66
C TRP A 517 -1.04 -11.95 -11.29
N ILE A 518 -0.95 -10.97 -12.19
CA ILE A 518 -0.26 -9.71 -11.96
C ILE A 518 -1.25 -8.57 -12.20
N GLY A 519 -1.66 -7.89 -11.13
CA GLY A 519 -2.68 -6.84 -11.13
C GLY A 519 -2.25 -5.56 -10.40
N GLY A 520 -3.10 -4.54 -10.42
CA GLY A 520 -2.81 -3.23 -9.83
C GLY A 520 -3.14 -3.13 -8.34
N ASN A 521 -3.98 -4.03 -7.79
CA ASN A 521 -4.45 -3.90 -6.41
C ASN A 521 -4.58 -5.22 -5.64
N ASP A 522 -4.57 -5.12 -4.31
CA ASP A 522 -4.66 -6.27 -3.41
C ASP A 522 -6.02 -6.99 -3.43
N GLN A 523 -7.08 -6.26 -3.84
CA GLN A 523 -8.44 -6.78 -3.86
C GLN A 523 -8.60 -7.94 -4.84
N SER A 524 -7.78 -8.00 -5.90
CA SER A 524 -7.75 -9.11 -6.85
C SER A 524 -7.39 -10.45 -6.20
N GLY A 525 -6.33 -10.49 -5.37
CA GLY A 525 -5.93 -11.70 -4.64
C GLY A 525 -6.95 -12.13 -3.59
N LEU A 526 -7.51 -11.16 -2.85
CA LEU A 526 -8.58 -11.42 -1.87
C LEU A 526 -9.84 -11.98 -2.55
N TRP A 527 -10.21 -11.42 -3.71
CA TRP A 527 -11.34 -11.89 -4.49
C TRP A 527 -11.14 -13.33 -4.97
N LEU A 528 -9.97 -13.66 -5.50
CA LEU A 528 -9.64 -15.01 -5.95
C LEU A 528 -9.71 -16.03 -4.80
N ARG A 529 -9.18 -15.70 -3.60
CA ARG A 529 -9.28 -16.55 -2.40
C ARG A 529 -10.73 -16.80 -2.01
N LYS A 530 -11.52 -15.73 -1.92
CA LYS A 530 -12.95 -15.81 -1.61
C LYS A 530 -13.68 -16.74 -2.59
N GLN A 531 -13.41 -16.60 -3.89
CA GLN A 531 -14.05 -17.44 -4.91
C GLN A 531 -13.61 -18.90 -4.87
N ALA A 532 -12.35 -19.18 -4.51
CA ALA A 532 -11.89 -20.54 -4.28
C ALA A 532 -12.63 -21.20 -3.11
N GLU A 533 -12.75 -20.48 -2.00
CA GLU A 533 -13.42 -20.94 -0.78
C GLU A 533 -14.93 -21.17 -0.99
N GLU A 534 -15.66 -20.15 -1.46
CA GLU A 534 -17.13 -20.20 -1.64
C GLU A 534 -17.57 -21.33 -2.58
N ARG A 535 -16.70 -21.72 -3.50
CA ARG A 535 -16.97 -22.77 -4.50
C ARG A 535 -16.33 -24.10 -4.17
N GLY A 536 -15.60 -24.19 -3.05
CA GLY A 536 -14.91 -25.40 -2.62
C GLY A 536 -13.87 -25.91 -3.62
N LEU A 537 -13.23 -25.00 -4.37
CA LEU A 537 -12.21 -25.34 -5.36
C LEU A 537 -10.90 -25.75 -4.68
N ASN A 538 -10.25 -26.78 -5.19
CA ASN A 538 -8.91 -27.19 -4.78
C ASN A 538 -7.84 -26.32 -5.45
N ALA A 539 -7.84 -25.04 -5.10
CA ALA A 539 -6.94 -24.02 -5.61
C ALA A 539 -6.52 -23.06 -4.48
N TRP A 540 -5.24 -22.67 -4.49
CA TRP A 540 -4.64 -21.75 -3.53
C TRP A 540 -4.14 -20.51 -4.26
N VAL A 541 -4.29 -19.36 -3.60
CA VAL A 541 -3.91 -18.04 -4.14
C VAL A 541 -2.99 -17.38 -3.13
N ARG A 542 -1.70 -17.32 -3.42
CA ARG A 542 -0.68 -16.86 -2.46
C ARG A 542 0.04 -15.64 -2.97
N SER A 543 0.27 -14.66 -2.11
CA SER A 543 0.99 -13.44 -2.47
C SER A 543 2.46 -13.78 -2.74
N SER A 544 3.00 -13.28 -3.85
CA SER A 544 4.42 -13.41 -4.19
C SER A 544 5.06 -12.07 -4.57
N THR A 545 4.36 -10.96 -4.29
CA THR A 545 4.82 -9.59 -4.62
C THR A 545 6.20 -9.30 -4.04
N ASP A 546 6.40 -9.58 -2.75
CA ASP A 546 7.67 -9.36 -2.04
C ASP A 546 8.80 -10.33 -2.47
N HIS A 547 8.48 -11.37 -3.24
CA HIS A 547 9.43 -12.40 -3.68
C HIS A 547 9.70 -12.41 -5.20
N HIS A 548 9.01 -11.55 -5.96
CA HIS A 548 9.20 -11.39 -7.39
C HIS A 548 9.25 -9.89 -7.72
N CYS A 549 10.44 -9.32 -7.70
CA CYS A 549 10.65 -7.97 -8.20
C CYS A 549 10.70 -7.99 -9.73
N ASN A 550 10.32 -6.91 -10.38
CA ASN A 550 10.46 -6.79 -11.84
C ASN A 550 10.77 -5.37 -12.29
N VAL A 551 11.62 -5.30 -13.31
CA VAL A 551 11.86 -4.07 -14.08
C VAL A 551 11.33 -4.20 -15.50
N ALA A 552 10.75 -3.13 -16.02
CA ALA A 552 10.38 -3.01 -17.42
C ALA A 552 11.49 -2.31 -18.19
N VAL A 553 11.97 -2.93 -19.27
CA VAL A 553 12.89 -2.32 -20.24
C VAL A 553 12.11 -2.08 -21.53
N GLN A 554 11.80 -0.81 -21.82
CA GLN A 554 10.88 -0.43 -22.90
C GLN A 554 11.47 0.66 -23.80
N GLY A 555 11.10 0.64 -25.08
CA GLY A 555 11.63 1.50 -26.13
C GLY A 555 12.22 0.70 -27.30
N PRO A 556 12.48 1.34 -28.45
CA PRO A 556 12.98 0.70 -29.68
C PRO A 556 14.24 -0.15 -29.48
N LEU A 557 15.12 0.22 -28.55
CA LEU A 557 16.39 -0.47 -28.31
C LEU A 557 16.32 -1.55 -27.23
N SER A 558 15.15 -1.77 -26.61
CA SER A 558 14.98 -2.74 -25.51
C SER A 558 15.42 -4.17 -25.90
N ARG A 559 15.06 -4.63 -27.10
CA ARG A 559 15.46 -5.97 -27.61
C ARG A 559 16.97 -6.07 -27.79
N GLU A 560 17.58 -5.05 -28.40
CA GLU A 560 19.01 -5.01 -28.67
C GLU A 560 19.83 -5.03 -27.38
N ILE A 561 19.35 -4.35 -26.33
CA ILE A 561 20.00 -4.35 -25.02
C ILE A 561 19.89 -5.74 -24.36
N LEU A 562 18.69 -6.32 -24.35
CA LEU A 562 18.44 -7.53 -23.56
C LEU A 562 18.99 -8.81 -24.19
N LYS A 563 19.15 -8.87 -25.52
CA LYS A 563 19.66 -10.08 -26.19
C LYS A 563 21.08 -10.44 -25.78
N ASP A 564 21.90 -9.44 -25.44
CA ASP A 564 23.29 -9.64 -25.01
C ASP A 564 23.40 -9.91 -23.50
N VAL A 565 22.34 -9.66 -22.74
CA VAL A 565 22.30 -9.80 -21.27
C VAL A 565 21.65 -11.11 -20.86
N ILE A 566 20.60 -11.54 -21.55
CA ILE A 566 19.77 -12.68 -21.12
C ILE A 566 20.12 -13.90 -21.95
N TRP A 567 20.76 -14.86 -21.30
CA TRP A 567 20.96 -16.19 -21.84
C TRP A 567 19.71 -17.05 -21.60
N THR A 568 19.25 -17.76 -22.62
CA THR A 568 18.17 -18.74 -22.50
C THR A 568 18.67 -20.15 -22.82
N PRO A 569 18.19 -21.19 -22.10
CA PRO A 569 18.51 -22.57 -22.46
C PRO A 569 17.87 -22.94 -23.81
N PRO A 570 18.40 -23.94 -24.56
CA PRO A 570 17.92 -24.27 -25.90
C PRO A 570 16.42 -24.61 -26.03
N ALA A 571 15.76 -24.98 -24.94
CA ALA A 571 14.33 -25.27 -24.90
C ALA A 571 13.44 -24.03 -24.70
N GLN A 572 14.04 -22.85 -24.51
CA GLN A 572 13.36 -21.58 -24.27
C GLN A 572 13.65 -20.60 -25.41
N PRO A 573 12.64 -19.88 -25.93
CA PRO A 573 12.86 -18.82 -26.91
C PRO A 573 13.89 -17.80 -26.41
N THR A 574 14.80 -17.41 -27.29
CA THR A 574 15.69 -16.26 -27.07
C THR A 574 14.90 -14.94 -27.03
N VAL A 575 15.55 -13.85 -26.63
CA VAL A 575 14.95 -12.49 -26.59
C VAL A 575 14.39 -12.08 -27.96
N GLU A 576 15.05 -12.48 -29.04
CA GLU A 576 14.67 -12.17 -30.42
C GLU A 576 13.51 -13.04 -30.92
N GLU A 577 13.47 -14.30 -30.51
CA GLU A 577 12.40 -15.25 -30.87
C GLU A 577 11.12 -15.06 -30.05
N LEU A 578 11.22 -14.41 -28.89
CA LEU A 578 10.11 -14.24 -27.96
C LEU A 578 8.96 -13.43 -28.59
N GLN A 579 7.81 -14.09 -28.74
CA GLN A 579 6.61 -13.47 -29.30
C GLN A 579 5.87 -12.59 -28.28
N TRP A 580 5.05 -11.66 -28.78
CA TRP A 580 4.26 -10.77 -27.93
C TRP A 580 3.30 -11.57 -27.04
N PHE A 581 3.15 -11.19 -25.76
CA PHE A 581 2.36 -11.91 -24.76
C PHE A 581 2.83 -13.38 -24.53
N ARG A 582 4.15 -13.60 -24.62
CA ARG A 582 4.82 -14.82 -24.16
C ARG A 582 5.89 -14.47 -23.13
N PHE A 583 6.33 -15.47 -22.37
CA PHE A 583 7.52 -15.36 -21.53
C PHE A 583 8.52 -16.47 -21.80
N SER A 584 9.75 -16.28 -21.35
CA SER A 584 10.82 -17.27 -21.37
C SER A 584 11.60 -17.23 -20.07
N ILE A 585 12.12 -18.39 -19.68
CA ILE A 585 12.96 -18.52 -18.50
C ILE A 585 14.41 -18.44 -18.97
N GLY A 586 15.18 -17.53 -18.39
CA GLY A 586 16.56 -17.28 -18.75
C GLY A 586 17.43 -17.01 -17.52
N ARG A 587 18.67 -16.60 -17.78
CA ARG A 587 19.63 -16.18 -16.77
C ARG A 587 20.42 -14.98 -17.26
N ILE A 588 20.86 -14.14 -16.33
CA ILE A 588 21.79 -13.05 -16.63
C ILE A 588 23.16 -13.62 -17.01
N GLY A 589 23.67 -13.24 -18.17
CA GLY A 589 24.98 -13.64 -18.71
C GLY A 589 25.04 -15.08 -19.22
N GLY A 590 24.85 -16.07 -18.35
CA GLY A 590 25.01 -17.48 -18.73
C GLY A 590 24.45 -18.49 -17.71
N PHE A 591 24.79 -19.77 -17.89
CA PHE A 591 24.19 -20.90 -17.16
C PHE A 591 24.24 -20.79 -15.62
N HIS A 592 25.26 -20.12 -15.07
CA HIS A 592 25.43 -19.94 -13.63
C HIS A 592 24.95 -18.58 -13.09
N GLY A 593 24.45 -17.70 -13.97
CA GLY A 593 23.98 -16.39 -13.54
C GLY A 593 22.60 -16.42 -12.86
N PRO A 594 22.17 -15.29 -12.28
CA PRO A 594 20.84 -15.12 -11.69
C PRO A 594 19.72 -15.56 -12.62
N SER A 595 18.74 -16.28 -12.08
CA SER A 595 17.57 -16.72 -12.83
C SER A 595 16.60 -15.56 -13.04
N VAL A 596 16.11 -15.42 -14.27
CA VAL A 596 15.12 -14.41 -14.63
C VAL A 596 13.97 -15.01 -15.42
N VAL A 597 12.79 -14.41 -15.30
CA VAL A 597 11.68 -14.63 -16.24
C VAL A 597 11.56 -13.37 -17.09
N LEU A 598 11.67 -13.53 -18.39
CA LEU A 598 11.52 -12.46 -19.37
C LEU A 598 10.15 -12.55 -20.01
N SER A 599 9.28 -11.56 -19.83
CA SER A 599 8.03 -11.45 -20.61
C SER A 599 8.13 -10.38 -21.67
N ARG A 600 7.52 -10.61 -22.83
CA ARG A 600 7.33 -9.58 -23.86
C ARG A 600 5.99 -8.88 -23.64
N THR A 601 5.95 -8.06 -22.61
CA THR A 601 4.82 -7.22 -22.16
C THR A 601 5.31 -5.80 -21.85
N GLY A 602 4.37 -4.87 -21.70
CA GLY A 602 4.72 -3.51 -21.31
C GLY A 602 3.54 -2.54 -21.23
N TYR A 603 3.80 -1.34 -20.72
CA TYR A 603 2.80 -0.34 -20.33
C TYR A 603 3.13 1.09 -20.86
N SER A 604 4.04 1.22 -21.83
CA SER A 604 4.40 2.52 -22.47
C SER A 604 3.87 2.71 -23.89
N GLY A 605 3.28 1.67 -24.49
CA GLY A 605 2.97 1.66 -25.92
C GLY A 605 4.19 1.46 -26.83
N GLU A 606 5.37 1.16 -26.28
CA GLU A 606 6.59 0.83 -27.03
C GLU A 606 6.85 -0.69 -27.09
N LEU A 607 7.77 -1.11 -27.97
CA LEU A 607 8.39 -2.43 -27.83
C LEU A 607 9.06 -2.51 -26.45
N GLY A 608 8.90 -3.64 -25.77
CA GLY A 608 9.54 -3.81 -24.48
C GLY A 608 9.34 -5.17 -23.87
N TYR A 609 10.03 -5.34 -22.75
CA TYR A 609 10.04 -6.56 -21.98
C TYR A 609 10.01 -6.24 -20.48
N GLU A 610 9.52 -7.18 -19.68
CA GLU A 610 9.67 -7.16 -18.23
C GLU A 610 10.57 -8.30 -17.78
N VAL A 611 11.52 -7.97 -16.91
CA VAL A 611 12.51 -8.90 -16.36
C VAL A 611 12.18 -9.11 -14.88
N PHE A 612 11.69 -10.29 -14.54
CA PHE A 612 11.36 -10.69 -13.18
C PHE A 612 12.54 -11.44 -12.56
N CYS A 613 12.86 -11.15 -11.31
CA CYS A 613 13.89 -11.86 -10.54
C CYS A 613 13.50 -11.96 -9.06
N HIS A 614 14.25 -12.78 -8.32
CA HIS A 614 14.16 -12.79 -6.87
C HIS A 614 14.80 -11.50 -6.31
N PRO A 615 14.28 -10.90 -5.21
CA PRO A 615 14.82 -9.66 -4.63
C PRO A 615 16.33 -9.70 -4.35
N LYS A 616 16.84 -10.85 -3.88
CA LYS A 616 18.28 -11.08 -3.63
C LYS A 616 19.19 -10.83 -4.84
N ASP A 617 18.64 -10.96 -6.04
CA ASP A 617 19.38 -10.83 -7.31
C ASP A 617 19.10 -9.49 -8.01
N ALA A 618 18.23 -8.64 -7.45
CA ALA A 618 17.71 -7.45 -8.12
C ALA A 618 18.82 -6.46 -8.51
N GLU A 619 19.74 -6.14 -7.60
CA GLU A 619 20.86 -5.24 -7.90
C GLU A 619 21.75 -5.79 -9.02
N GLN A 620 22.08 -7.08 -8.98
CA GLN A 620 22.89 -7.72 -10.03
C GLN A 620 22.17 -7.73 -11.38
N VAL A 621 20.87 -7.99 -11.41
CA VAL A 621 20.04 -7.96 -12.62
C VAL A 621 19.99 -6.53 -13.19
N PHE A 622 19.77 -5.53 -12.33
CA PHE A 622 19.75 -4.12 -12.75
C PHE A 622 21.09 -3.71 -13.34
N ASP A 623 22.20 -3.97 -12.64
CA ASP A 623 23.54 -3.56 -13.07
C ASP A 623 23.95 -4.22 -14.39
N ALA A 624 23.57 -5.47 -14.63
CA ALA A 624 23.82 -6.15 -15.89
C ALA A 624 23.04 -5.51 -17.06
N ILE A 625 21.75 -5.22 -16.86
CA ILE A 625 20.92 -4.53 -17.86
C ILE A 625 21.44 -3.11 -18.09
N TRP A 626 21.81 -2.41 -17.02
CA TRP A 626 22.31 -1.05 -17.05
C TRP A 626 23.63 -0.94 -17.82
N ALA A 627 24.59 -1.83 -17.52
CA ALA A 627 25.87 -1.87 -18.20
C ALA A 627 25.73 -2.13 -19.71
N ALA A 628 24.87 -3.08 -20.10
CA ALA A 628 24.59 -3.34 -21.51
C ALA A 628 23.79 -2.20 -22.17
N GLY A 629 22.91 -1.54 -21.43
CA GLY A 629 22.07 -0.45 -21.93
C GLY A 629 22.77 0.91 -22.06
N ALA A 630 23.83 1.17 -21.29
CA ALA A 630 24.51 2.46 -21.26
C ALA A 630 25.04 2.91 -22.65
N PRO A 631 25.69 2.05 -23.48
CA PRO A 631 26.07 2.41 -24.85
C PRO A 631 24.88 2.77 -25.77
N HIS A 632 23.69 2.27 -25.45
CA HIS A 632 22.44 2.54 -26.17
C HIS A 632 21.66 3.73 -25.60
N GLY A 633 22.17 4.37 -24.55
CA GLY A 633 21.53 5.49 -23.88
C GLY A 633 20.30 5.10 -23.05
N LEU A 634 20.31 3.91 -22.44
CA LEU A 634 19.30 3.49 -21.47
C LEU A 634 19.19 4.54 -20.34
N THR A 635 17.96 4.91 -20.00
CA THR A 635 17.65 5.96 -19.01
C THR A 635 16.71 5.40 -17.94
N PRO A 636 16.88 5.71 -16.64
CA PRO A 636 15.90 5.32 -15.62
C PRO A 636 14.58 6.06 -15.85
N PHE A 637 13.46 5.43 -15.50
CA PHE A 637 12.12 5.94 -15.80
C PHE A 637 11.27 6.09 -14.55
N GLY A 638 10.73 7.29 -14.32
CA GLY A 638 9.82 7.59 -13.23
C GLY A 638 8.34 7.52 -13.64
N LEU A 639 7.47 7.50 -12.63
CA LEU A 639 6.01 7.47 -12.81
C LEU A 639 5.47 8.67 -13.59
N ALA A 640 6.06 9.87 -13.43
CA ALA A 640 5.62 11.06 -14.14
C ALA A 640 5.78 10.94 -15.66
N ALA A 641 6.88 10.34 -16.12
CA ALA A 641 7.11 10.10 -17.54
C ALA A 641 6.29 8.92 -18.07
N LEU A 642 6.08 7.89 -17.23
CA LEU A 642 5.19 6.78 -17.55
C LEU A 642 3.77 7.26 -17.84
N ASP A 643 3.24 8.16 -17.00
CA ASP A 643 1.88 8.68 -17.14
C ASP A 643 1.68 9.37 -18.50
N MET A 644 2.69 10.09 -18.99
CA MET A 644 2.64 10.68 -20.33
C MET A 644 2.53 9.63 -21.44
N VAL A 645 3.40 8.62 -21.42
CA VAL A 645 3.44 7.63 -22.51
C VAL A 645 2.23 6.70 -22.51
N ARG A 646 1.68 6.38 -21.32
CA ARG A 646 0.51 5.52 -21.18
C ARG A 646 -0.77 6.24 -21.61
N ILE A 647 -0.90 7.55 -21.32
CA ILE A 647 -2.03 8.36 -21.79
C ILE A 647 -2.03 8.42 -23.33
N GLU A 648 -0.88 8.70 -23.94
CA GLU A 648 -0.75 8.71 -25.41
C GLU A 648 -1.12 7.37 -26.04
N ALA A 649 -0.79 6.26 -25.38
CA ALA A 649 -1.09 4.89 -25.83
C ALA A 649 -2.52 4.42 -25.46
N GLY A 650 -3.30 5.24 -24.75
CA GLY A 650 -4.66 4.90 -24.30
C GLY A 650 -4.71 3.73 -23.32
N LEU A 651 -3.67 3.57 -22.49
CA LEU A 651 -3.59 2.55 -21.46
C LEU A 651 -4.25 3.05 -20.17
N ILE A 652 -5.16 2.23 -19.65
CA ILE A 652 -6.07 2.58 -18.55
C ILE A 652 -5.37 2.44 -17.20
N PHE A 653 -5.72 3.29 -16.25
CA PHE A 653 -5.21 3.24 -14.88
C PHE A 653 -6.36 3.17 -13.87
N ALA A 654 -6.22 2.31 -12.86
CA ALA A 654 -7.21 2.16 -11.79
C ALA A 654 -7.36 3.48 -11.01
N GLY A 655 -8.60 3.90 -10.75
CA GLY A 655 -8.91 5.20 -10.14
C GLY A 655 -8.92 6.37 -11.13
N SER A 656 -8.47 6.19 -12.37
CA SER A 656 -8.56 7.19 -13.44
C SER A 656 -9.60 6.79 -14.47
N GLU A 657 -9.34 5.72 -15.23
CA GLU A 657 -10.23 5.27 -16.31
C GLU A 657 -11.31 4.30 -15.82
N PHE A 658 -11.05 3.59 -14.72
CA PHE A 658 -11.99 2.65 -14.14
C PHE A 658 -11.93 2.61 -12.62
N ASP A 659 -13.05 2.17 -12.06
CA ASP A 659 -13.30 1.90 -10.65
C ASP A 659 -14.30 0.72 -10.57
N ASP A 660 -14.84 0.46 -9.39
CA ASP A 660 -15.84 -0.59 -9.18
C ASP A 660 -17.20 -0.26 -9.84
N GLN A 661 -17.44 0.96 -10.35
CA GLN A 661 -18.67 1.31 -11.05
C GLN A 661 -18.54 1.19 -12.58
N THR A 662 -17.31 1.21 -13.07
CA THR A 662 -16.96 1.22 -14.49
C THR A 662 -16.77 -0.21 -15.01
N ASP A 663 -17.40 -0.55 -16.13
CA ASP A 663 -17.20 -1.84 -16.78
C ASP A 663 -16.07 -1.81 -17.82
N PRO A 664 -15.52 -2.97 -18.24
CA PRO A 664 -14.42 -3.02 -19.21
C PRO A 664 -14.71 -2.36 -20.56
N MET A 665 -15.97 -2.28 -21.00
CA MET A 665 -16.32 -1.62 -22.26
C MET A 665 -16.24 -0.10 -22.11
N GLU A 666 -16.78 0.44 -21.02
CA GLU A 666 -16.70 1.88 -20.71
C GLU A 666 -15.28 2.34 -20.39
N ALA A 667 -14.48 1.46 -19.76
CA ALA A 667 -13.06 1.68 -19.51
C ALA A 667 -12.19 1.62 -20.77
N GLY A 668 -12.72 1.27 -21.95
CA GLY A 668 -11.93 1.22 -23.20
C GLY A 668 -11.16 -0.08 -23.44
N ILE A 669 -11.33 -1.10 -22.59
CA ILE A 669 -10.70 -2.42 -22.74
C ILE A 669 -11.69 -3.53 -23.08
N GLY A 670 -12.84 -3.21 -23.69
CA GLY A 670 -13.89 -4.18 -24.02
C GLY A 670 -13.44 -5.34 -24.93
N PHE A 671 -12.28 -5.24 -25.57
CA PHE A 671 -11.63 -6.34 -26.30
C PHE A 671 -11.19 -7.51 -25.40
N THR A 672 -11.12 -7.28 -24.08
CA THR A 672 -10.85 -8.33 -23.07
C THR A 672 -12.08 -9.13 -22.69
N VAL A 673 -13.27 -8.80 -23.20
CA VAL A 673 -14.55 -9.45 -22.86
C VAL A 673 -15.13 -10.22 -24.07
N PRO A 674 -14.57 -11.41 -24.38
CA PRO A 674 -14.91 -12.17 -25.58
C PRO A 674 -16.19 -13.03 -25.39
N LEU A 675 -17.33 -12.40 -25.08
CA LEU A 675 -18.63 -13.05 -24.77
C LEU A 675 -19.09 -14.08 -25.83
N LYS A 676 -18.71 -13.89 -27.09
CA LYS A 676 -19.06 -14.82 -28.18
C LYS A 676 -18.22 -16.10 -28.15
N SER A 677 -16.93 -15.99 -27.81
CA SER A 677 -16.00 -17.12 -27.91
C SER A 677 -15.70 -17.79 -26.58
N LYS A 678 -15.93 -17.10 -25.45
CA LYS A 678 -15.91 -17.70 -24.12
C LYS A 678 -17.35 -18.03 -23.76
N THR A 679 -17.74 -19.29 -23.92
CA THR A 679 -19.10 -19.77 -23.63
C THR A 679 -19.29 -20.19 -22.18
N ASP A 680 -18.20 -20.47 -21.46
CA ASP A 680 -18.23 -20.78 -20.04
C ASP A 680 -18.71 -19.59 -19.20
N GLU A 681 -19.36 -19.88 -18.08
CA GLU A 681 -19.74 -18.85 -17.12
C GLU A 681 -18.51 -18.22 -16.45
N PHE A 682 -18.55 -16.92 -16.24
CA PHE A 682 -17.54 -16.17 -15.50
C PHE A 682 -18.21 -15.03 -14.71
N ILE A 683 -17.57 -14.57 -13.66
CA ILE A 683 -18.14 -13.58 -12.75
C ILE A 683 -18.39 -12.27 -13.50
N GLY A 684 -19.61 -11.74 -13.36
CA GLY A 684 -20.04 -10.51 -14.03
C GLY A 684 -20.55 -10.71 -15.46
N ARG A 685 -20.48 -11.92 -16.04
CA ARG A 685 -20.88 -12.17 -17.43
C ARG A 685 -22.28 -11.65 -17.78
N ALA A 686 -23.30 -12.02 -17.01
CA ALA A 686 -24.68 -11.61 -17.28
C ALA A 686 -24.85 -10.08 -17.26
N ALA A 687 -24.15 -9.38 -16.35
CA ALA A 687 -24.16 -7.92 -16.31
C ALA A 687 -23.44 -7.31 -17.52
N LEU A 688 -22.31 -7.88 -17.92
CA LEU A 688 -21.54 -7.43 -19.09
C LEU A 688 -22.27 -7.69 -20.41
N GLU A 689 -23.04 -8.77 -20.52
CA GLU A 689 -23.92 -9.03 -21.67
C GLU A 689 -24.98 -7.92 -21.80
N ARG A 690 -25.63 -7.53 -20.70
CA ARG A 690 -26.59 -6.42 -20.69
C ARG A 690 -25.94 -5.08 -21.01
N ARG A 691 -24.81 -4.76 -20.36
CA ARG A 691 -24.06 -3.51 -20.59
C ARG A 691 -23.56 -3.40 -22.03
N LYS A 692 -23.09 -4.50 -22.62
CA LYS A 692 -22.68 -4.53 -24.04
C LYS A 692 -23.84 -4.36 -25.01
N ALA A 693 -25.03 -4.83 -24.66
CA ALA A 693 -26.23 -4.61 -25.47
C ALA A 693 -26.73 -3.17 -25.36
N HIS A 694 -26.49 -2.49 -24.22
CA HIS A 694 -26.98 -1.14 -23.92
C HIS A 694 -25.86 -0.20 -23.40
N PRO A 695 -24.79 0.02 -24.20
CA PRO A 695 -23.66 0.85 -23.79
C PRO A 695 -24.10 2.28 -23.50
N GLN A 696 -23.73 2.81 -22.34
CA GLN A 696 -24.07 4.19 -21.94
C GLN A 696 -22.94 5.14 -22.25
N LYS A 697 -21.70 4.75 -21.92
CA LYS A 697 -20.52 5.58 -22.12
C LYS A 697 -19.45 4.87 -22.93
N LYS A 698 -18.47 5.65 -23.40
CA LYS A 698 -17.31 5.16 -24.14
C LYS A 698 -16.08 5.96 -23.75
N LEU A 699 -14.95 5.28 -23.55
CA LEU A 699 -13.65 5.94 -23.47
C LEU A 699 -13.23 6.47 -24.86
N VAL A 700 -12.89 7.74 -24.93
CA VAL A 700 -12.46 8.45 -26.14
C VAL A 700 -11.19 9.24 -25.88
N GLY A 701 -10.48 9.57 -26.96
CA GLY A 701 -9.37 10.52 -26.93
C GLY A 701 -9.85 11.92 -27.32
N LEU A 702 -9.43 12.93 -26.56
CA LEU A 702 -9.67 14.35 -26.84
C LEU A 702 -8.36 15.05 -27.19
N GLU A 703 -8.46 16.01 -28.10
CA GLU A 703 -7.45 17.06 -28.33
C GLU A 703 -8.05 18.39 -27.85
N LEU A 704 -7.31 19.16 -27.06
CA LEU A 704 -7.76 20.43 -26.50
C LEU A 704 -6.96 21.61 -27.05
N GLU A 705 -7.63 22.73 -27.26
CA GLU A 705 -7.03 24.00 -27.68
C GLU A 705 -6.58 24.85 -26.48
N GLY A 706 -5.79 25.91 -26.73
CA GLY A 706 -5.44 26.91 -25.72
C GLY A 706 -4.31 26.53 -24.75
N GLY A 707 -3.79 25.29 -24.81
CA GLY A 707 -2.59 24.87 -24.06
C GLY A 707 -2.81 24.60 -22.57
N VAL A 708 -4.04 24.74 -22.08
CA VAL A 708 -4.42 24.47 -20.70
C VAL A 708 -4.71 22.97 -20.53
N VAL A 709 -4.01 22.31 -19.62
CA VAL A 709 -4.25 20.90 -19.30
C VAL A 709 -5.48 20.81 -18.36
N PRO A 710 -6.51 20.01 -18.70
CA PRO A 710 -7.64 19.77 -17.82
C PRO A 710 -7.26 18.81 -16.69
N THR A 711 -8.04 18.82 -15.61
CA THR A 711 -7.82 17.95 -14.44
C THR A 711 -8.72 16.71 -14.54
N PRO A 712 -8.29 15.53 -14.08
CA PRO A 712 -9.20 14.41 -13.86
C PRO A 712 -10.44 14.85 -13.06
N GLY A 713 -11.63 14.51 -13.55
CA GLY A 713 -12.90 14.95 -12.95
C GLY A 713 -13.50 16.20 -13.61
N ASP A 714 -12.77 16.96 -14.42
CA ASP A 714 -13.34 18.09 -15.17
C ASP A 714 -14.50 17.62 -16.07
N CYS A 715 -15.60 18.39 -16.03
CA CYS A 715 -16.82 18.05 -16.74
C CYS A 715 -16.69 18.32 -18.23
N ILE A 716 -17.29 17.47 -19.06
CA ILE A 716 -17.34 17.66 -20.53
C ILE A 716 -18.76 18.06 -20.92
N HIS A 717 -18.89 19.10 -21.73
CA HIS A 717 -20.16 19.72 -22.09
C HIS A 717 -20.37 19.83 -23.60
N ILE A 718 -21.66 19.90 -23.98
CA ILE A 718 -22.13 20.42 -25.27
C ILE A 718 -23.14 21.50 -24.95
N GLY A 719 -22.72 22.77 -25.01
CA GLY A 719 -23.53 23.87 -24.46
C GLY A 719 -23.65 23.72 -22.94
N LYS A 720 -24.88 23.68 -22.42
CA LYS A 720 -25.11 23.55 -20.96
C LYS A 720 -25.02 22.10 -20.44
N PRO A 721 -25.62 21.09 -21.09
CA PRO A 721 -25.56 19.71 -20.61
C PRO A 721 -24.14 19.18 -20.44
N GLN A 722 -23.90 18.50 -19.32
CA GLN A 722 -22.72 17.66 -19.14
C GLN A 722 -22.95 16.31 -19.83
N VAL A 723 -22.02 15.92 -20.70
CA VAL A 723 -22.05 14.70 -21.51
C VAL A 723 -20.89 13.76 -21.21
N GLY A 724 -19.98 14.11 -20.30
CA GLY A 724 -18.85 13.27 -19.96
C GLY A 724 -17.97 13.83 -18.85
N VAL A 725 -16.83 13.19 -18.67
CA VAL A 725 -15.81 13.56 -17.70
C VAL A 725 -14.40 13.24 -18.24
N VAL A 726 -13.44 14.11 -17.97
CA VAL A 726 -12.02 13.85 -18.21
C VAL A 726 -11.50 12.84 -17.19
N THR A 727 -10.82 11.78 -17.65
CA THR A 727 -10.24 10.75 -16.78
C THR A 727 -8.75 10.95 -16.56
N SER A 728 -8.00 11.23 -17.63
CA SER A 728 -6.56 11.52 -17.60
C SER A 728 -6.22 12.57 -18.64
N ALA A 729 -5.24 13.43 -18.40
CA ALA A 729 -4.86 14.46 -19.36
C ALA A 729 -3.40 14.89 -19.21
N MET A 730 -2.80 15.32 -20.32
CA MET A 730 -1.42 15.74 -20.35
C MET A 730 -1.11 16.61 -21.59
N ARG A 731 0.04 17.30 -21.58
CA ARG A 731 0.57 17.98 -22.77
C ARG A 731 1.58 17.08 -23.47
N SER A 732 1.19 16.49 -24.60
CA SER A 732 1.98 15.51 -25.35
C SER A 732 3.21 16.17 -26.00
N PRO A 733 4.44 15.73 -25.65
CA PRO A 733 5.65 16.24 -26.31
C PRO A 733 5.72 15.85 -27.78
N VAL A 734 5.38 14.62 -28.16
CA VAL A 734 5.47 14.17 -29.56
C VAL A 734 4.39 14.80 -30.45
N LEU A 735 3.19 15.03 -29.93
CA LEU A 735 2.10 15.63 -30.69
C LEU A 735 2.10 17.16 -30.63
N GLY A 736 2.81 17.77 -29.67
CA GLY A 736 2.83 19.21 -29.44
C GLY A 736 1.49 19.79 -28.97
N LYS A 737 0.59 18.94 -28.45
CA LYS A 737 -0.83 19.22 -28.17
C LYS A 737 -1.21 18.86 -26.75
N VAL A 738 -2.27 19.46 -26.22
CA VAL A 738 -2.93 18.97 -25.01
C VAL A 738 -3.88 17.86 -25.42
N ILE A 739 -3.74 16.71 -24.77
CA ILE A 739 -4.59 15.54 -25.00
C ILE A 739 -5.22 15.07 -23.70
N ALA A 740 -6.37 14.42 -23.80
CA ALA A 740 -7.02 13.79 -22.66
C ALA A 740 -7.69 12.47 -23.05
N LEU A 741 -7.71 11.53 -22.11
CA LEU A 741 -8.66 10.43 -22.09
C LEU A 741 -9.93 10.92 -21.39
N ALA A 742 -11.07 10.53 -21.94
CA ALA A 742 -12.36 10.96 -21.45
C ALA A 742 -13.41 9.88 -21.60
N ARG A 743 -14.35 9.83 -20.66
CA ARG A 743 -15.50 8.93 -20.71
C ARG A 743 -16.73 9.77 -21.02
N VAL A 744 -17.27 9.58 -22.22
CA VAL A 744 -18.33 10.41 -22.81
C VAL A 744 -19.55 9.54 -23.10
N ASP A 745 -20.75 10.14 -23.00
CA ASP A 745 -22.00 9.55 -23.45
C ASP A 745 -21.88 9.05 -24.89
N LEU A 746 -22.36 7.83 -25.13
CA LEU A 746 -22.22 7.17 -26.42
C LEU A 746 -22.82 7.99 -27.58
N ALA A 747 -23.88 8.75 -27.35
CA ALA A 747 -24.52 9.59 -28.36
C ALA A 747 -23.61 10.72 -28.88
N HIS A 748 -22.54 11.03 -28.16
CA HIS A 748 -21.59 12.10 -28.47
C HIS A 748 -20.16 11.60 -28.65
N ALA A 749 -19.95 10.28 -28.77
CA ALA A 749 -18.61 9.66 -28.77
C ALA A 749 -18.01 9.41 -30.18
N GLU A 750 -18.53 10.08 -31.21
CA GLU A 750 -18.03 9.97 -32.58
C GLU A 750 -16.75 10.80 -32.79
N ILE A 751 -15.83 10.29 -33.62
CA ILE A 751 -14.62 11.05 -33.97
C ILE A 751 -15.03 12.31 -34.71
N GLY A 752 -14.46 13.44 -34.31
CA GLY A 752 -14.73 14.75 -34.88
C GLY A 752 -15.76 15.58 -34.15
N THR A 753 -16.50 15.00 -33.18
CA THR A 753 -17.43 15.75 -32.32
C THR A 753 -16.69 16.83 -31.54
N GLU A 754 -17.21 18.05 -31.59
CA GLU A 754 -16.73 19.20 -30.82
C GLU A 754 -17.39 19.22 -29.43
N LEU A 755 -16.59 19.50 -28.41
CA LEU A 755 -16.93 19.44 -27.00
C LEU A 755 -16.29 20.62 -26.27
N GLU A 756 -16.76 20.90 -25.06
CA GLU A 756 -16.15 21.89 -24.18
C GLU A 756 -15.79 21.25 -22.84
N VAL A 757 -14.54 21.39 -22.40
CA VAL A 757 -14.14 20.96 -21.05
C VAL A 757 -14.31 22.12 -20.09
N GLY A 758 -15.18 21.93 -19.10
CA GLY A 758 -15.46 22.87 -18.03
C GLY A 758 -14.67 22.54 -16.78
N ARG A 759 -13.96 23.53 -16.24
CA ARG A 759 -13.40 23.41 -14.89
C ARG A 759 -14.52 23.46 -13.85
N LEU A 760 -14.25 22.95 -12.65
CA LEU A 760 -15.21 22.78 -11.55
C LEU A 760 -15.93 24.06 -11.05
N ASP A 761 -15.57 25.26 -11.54
CA ASP A 761 -16.25 26.54 -11.24
C ASP A 761 -17.55 26.78 -12.04
N GLY A 762 -17.91 25.83 -12.89
CA GLY A 762 -19.25 25.73 -13.43
C GLY A 762 -19.49 26.41 -14.77
N ASP A 763 -18.74 27.44 -15.18
CA ASP A 763 -18.95 28.11 -16.49
C ASP A 763 -17.85 29.11 -16.94
N GLN A 764 -16.89 29.52 -16.09
CA GLN A 764 -16.02 30.66 -16.44
C GLN A 764 -14.94 30.32 -17.47
N LEU A 765 -14.48 29.08 -17.50
CA LEU A 765 -13.55 28.57 -18.50
C LEU A 765 -14.11 27.32 -19.18
N ARG A 766 -14.35 27.42 -20.49
CA ARG A 766 -14.70 26.32 -21.38
C ARG A 766 -13.55 26.13 -22.36
N LEU A 767 -12.82 25.02 -22.24
CA LEU A 767 -11.73 24.68 -23.14
C LEU A 767 -12.29 23.95 -24.36
N PRO A 768 -12.16 24.49 -25.58
CA PRO A 768 -12.57 23.78 -26.78
C PRO A 768 -11.80 22.47 -26.91
N ALA A 769 -12.54 21.39 -27.16
CA ALA A 769 -12.00 20.06 -27.32
C ALA A 769 -12.65 19.36 -28.50
N LYS A 770 -11.93 18.41 -29.10
CA LYS A 770 -12.42 17.59 -30.20
C LYS A 770 -12.11 16.13 -29.96
N ILE A 771 -13.08 15.24 -30.22
CA ILE A 771 -12.83 13.80 -30.20
C ILE A 771 -11.94 13.44 -31.39
N VAL A 772 -10.83 12.76 -31.11
CA VAL A 772 -9.84 12.30 -32.09
C VAL A 772 -9.72 10.78 -32.10
N ALA A 773 -8.91 10.24 -33.03
CA ALA A 773 -8.63 8.82 -33.07
C ALA A 773 -8.00 8.34 -31.76
N PHE A 774 -8.45 7.18 -31.27
CA PHE A 774 -7.95 6.55 -30.06
C PHE A 774 -7.17 5.27 -30.39
N PRO A 775 -6.00 5.03 -29.76
CA PRO A 775 -5.26 5.97 -28.91
C PRO A 775 -4.65 7.14 -29.70
N HIS A 776 -4.23 8.20 -29.01
CA HIS A 776 -3.72 9.43 -29.63
C HIS A 776 -2.40 9.21 -30.40
N PHE A 777 -1.60 8.25 -29.98
CA PHE A 777 -0.32 7.90 -30.60
C PHE A 777 -0.27 6.42 -30.97
N ASP A 778 0.23 6.12 -32.17
CA ASP A 778 0.33 4.76 -32.73
C ASP A 778 -0.97 3.93 -32.61
N PRO A 779 -2.10 4.37 -33.19
CA PRO A 779 -3.39 3.69 -33.03
C PRO A 779 -3.44 2.27 -33.64
N LYS A 780 -2.50 1.94 -34.53
CA LYS A 780 -2.34 0.60 -35.11
C LYS A 780 -1.47 -0.33 -34.26
N LYS A 781 -0.89 0.19 -33.18
CA LYS A 781 -0.01 -0.52 -32.25
C LYS A 781 1.16 -1.17 -32.99
N GLU A 782 1.81 -0.44 -33.88
CA GLU A 782 2.94 -0.92 -34.67
C GLU A 782 4.24 -0.93 -33.84
N ARG A 783 4.45 0.04 -32.94
CA ARG A 783 5.67 0.17 -32.14
C ARG A 783 5.81 -0.95 -31.12
N VAL A 784 4.72 -1.37 -30.45
CA VAL A 784 4.73 -2.55 -29.56
C VAL A 784 5.10 -3.85 -30.28
N LYS A 785 4.83 -3.93 -31.60
CA LYS A 785 5.23 -5.08 -32.44
C LYS A 785 6.70 -5.02 -32.84
N GLY A 786 7.34 -3.86 -32.69
CA GLY A 786 8.70 -3.57 -33.15
C GLY A 786 8.75 -2.91 -34.53
N ASN A 787 7.61 -2.47 -35.08
CA ASN A 787 7.53 -1.86 -36.40
C ASN A 787 7.60 -0.33 -36.28
N TYR A 788 8.82 0.21 -36.26
CA TYR A 788 9.04 1.65 -36.04
C TYR A 788 8.99 2.49 -37.33
N GLU A 789 9.28 1.90 -38.48
CA GLU A 789 9.31 2.61 -39.77
C GLU A 789 7.92 3.00 -40.27
N SER A 790 6.90 2.20 -39.97
CA SER A 790 5.51 2.41 -40.40
C SER A 790 4.82 3.59 -39.70
N VAL A 791 5.38 4.10 -38.60
CA VAL A 791 4.81 5.19 -37.79
C VAL A 791 5.41 6.55 -38.14
N ARG A 792 6.60 6.61 -38.78
CA ARG A 792 7.26 7.87 -39.18
C ARG A 792 6.64 8.55 -40.42
N GLY A 793 5.67 7.91 -41.07
CA GLY A 793 5.06 8.37 -42.33
C GLY A 793 3.60 8.85 -42.22
N GLY A 794 3.10 9.13 -41.01
CA GLY A 794 1.71 9.52 -40.74
C GLY A 794 1.56 10.97 -40.33
#